data_AF-A0A1Y2X435-F1
#
_entry.id   AF-A0A1Y2X435-F1
#
_cell.length_a   1.000
_cell.length_b   1.000
_cell.length_c   1.000
_cell.angle_alpha   90.00
_cell.angle_beta   90.00
_cell.angle_gamma   90.00
#
_symmetry.space_group_name_H-M   'P 1'
#
loop_
_entity.id
_entity.type
_entity.pdbx_description
1 polymer ?
#
loop_
_entity_poly.entity_id
_entity_poly.type
_entity_poly.pdbx_seq_one_letter_code
_entity_poly.pdbx_strand_id
1 'polypeptide(L)'
;MSSSVVDSDPTTNPARGSTPVTSPVGSPTGPGTDSPSESLTNRFEWIESAGLYGFTDHDVNGYHSAAPYFLHLYSRLLQLIRETALAMQKPNGQNERALLSREVKFLEICHEFVRDNAEELFKTKDFHYKLWARVEDFSRQGITSFDNRMSRHITRMSFLLGDHAPPPSESWQGDTLPSHGRFVRAYDEFLELDDRPLRNDVDRRLLMFLSQEVLAQALLGLRMPMVSLSVQENLFVEGARPTYVDFPYGSDEWLYGLGERPGVLELRRQIGGQITPEQEERIKRAKAIKNTEEPKQPINPKQPTDPKQPADSTRSAESRKRPAPYVPVQRDPKRPRAIDNYTITNDNIEADIQDIYSTAKFLDMSNKPDIARLLNPTAENREDTLNAYESELHKVLRQCRLNIYKPENPPQTQAERDRLMRQIENQIPRLRDEIHKKSDMITSASKLKEARVAAFTLKFIRTLHMKLLLASDPPPSVSQMRHALRDRLDDWILHEQAWNAADEKAIKHLRPGFAAKKNWLMKFVDARNQNIQNWWTLRDQLDEAIREEALSGVGGEGNDSGNGGGGGGGGGEAQEQAKTGETQPAKDQPAKDQPVDNQPVDNQPADNQPADNPPAPGEETKQAEETKEPKRAPLYWLEPRKAPTTVYFDEREEARREERARARAMERLLGPPSPGESYLDEERYRLEDEFSAKLAAAFPAHGGPPAHETIPRETVYDKIIYMFVMTHWRYFAGIAII
;
A
#
# COMPACT_ATOMS: atom_id res chain seq x y z
N MET A 1 50.36 -42.48 35.87
CA MET A 1 49.34 -42.33 36.93
C MET A 1 48.00 -42.30 36.21
N SER A 2 47.43 -43.41 35.75
CA SER A 2 47.16 -44.68 36.45
C SER A 2 46.03 -44.55 37.48
N SER A 3 44.79 -44.74 37.04
CA SER A 3 43.89 -45.74 37.63
C SER A 3 42.77 -46.11 36.66
N SER A 4 42.54 -47.40 36.53
CA SER A 4 41.39 -48.06 35.90
C SER A 4 40.25 -48.28 36.90
N VAL A 5 39.15 -48.90 36.42
CA VAL A 5 38.10 -49.73 37.07
C VAL A 5 36.78 -49.40 36.31
N VAL A 6 36.15 -50.22 35.44
CA VAL A 6 35.90 -51.68 35.31
C VAL A 6 34.74 -52.20 36.18
N ASP A 7 33.84 -52.96 35.51
CA ASP A 7 32.76 -53.84 36.01
C ASP A 7 31.49 -53.21 36.66
N SER A 8 30.26 -53.75 36.49
CA SER A 8 29.76 -54.90 35.69
C SER A 8 28.32 -54.66 35.14
N ASP A 9 27.90 -55.40 34.10
CA ASP A 9 26.49 -55.77 33.80
C ASP A 9 26.08 -56.94 34.75
N PRO A 10 24.80 -57.23 35.10
CA PRO A 10 23.93 -57.92 34.12
C PRO A 10 22.38 -57.74 34.25
N THR A 11 21.72 -58.08 33.14
CA THR A 11 20.31 -58.49 32.96
C THR A 11 19.51 -58.98 34.18
N THR A 12 18.25 -58.54 34.29
CA THR A 12 17.11 -59.44 34.61
C THR A 12 15.77 -58.86 34.13
N ASN A 13 14.88 -59.73 33.65
CA ASN A 13 13.51 -59.42 33.21
C ASN A 13 12.60 -60.51 33.81
N PRO A 14 11.44 -60.17 34.40
CA PRO A 14 10.25 -60.90 33.95
C PRO A 14 8.92 -60.11 33.95
N ALA A 15 8.19 -60.31 32.85
CA ALA A 15 6.78 -60.70 32.79
C ALA A 15 5.62 -59.76 33.21
N ARG A 16 4.78 -59.48 32.19
CA ARG A 16 3.29 -59.48 32.18
C ARG A 16 2.53 -58.56 33.15
N GLY A 17 1.95 -57.52 32.55
CA GLY A 17 0.65 -56.96 32.94
C GLY A 17 -0.11 -56.53 31.69
N SER A 18 -1.21 -57.22 31.35
CA SER A 18 -2.01 -56.93 30.15
C SER A 18 -3.27 -56.14 30.52
N THR A 19 -3.48 -54.99 29.89
CA THR A 19 -4.76 -54.28 29.87
C THR A 19 -5.06 -53.81 28.43
N PRO A 20 -6.32 -53.90 27.95
CA PRO A 20 -6.66 -53.51 26.59
C PRO A 20 -6.92 -52.00 26.52
N VAL A 21 -6.04 -51.26 25.84
CA VAL A 21 -6.34 -49.88 25.42
C VAL A 21 -6.91 -49.91 24.02
N THR A 22 -8.15 -49.44 23.89
CA THR A 22 -8.84 -49.23 22.62
C THR A 22 -8.07 -48.23 21.76
N SER A 23 -7.76 -48.62 20.52
CA SER A 23 -7.09 -47.77 19.53
C SER A 23 -7.89 -46.50 19.21
N PRO A 24 -7.20 -45.38 18.99
CA PRO A 24 -7.58 -44.42 17.96
C PRO A 24 -6.48 -44.26 16.91
N VAL A 25 -6.91 -44.10 15.66
CA VAL A 25 -6.25 -43.38 14.53
C VAL A 25 -4.76 -43.66 14.26
N GLY A 26 -4.46 -44.14 13.05
CA GLY A 26 -3.11 -44.50 12.63
C GLY A 26 -2.08 -43.37 12.78
N SER A 27 -0.94 -43.70 13.39
CA SER A 27 0.20 -42.78 13.54
C SER A 27 0.78 -42.39 12.17
N PRO A 28 1.14 -41.11 11.94
CA PRO A 28 1.90 -40.74 10.75
C PRO A 28 3.25 -41.45 10.79
N THR A 29 3.61 -42.13 9.70
CA THR A 29 4.98 -42.63 9.52
C THR A 29 5.95 -41.45 9.47
N GLY A 30 7.11 -41.59 10.13
CA GLY A 30 8.16 -40.56 10.20
C GLY A 30 8.67 -40.08 8.84
N PRO A 31 9.56 -39.06 8.80
CA PRO A 31 9.80 -38.18 7.64
C PRO A 31 10.18 -38.92 6.35
N GLY A 32 9.14 -39.31 5.61
CA GLY A 32 9.24 -40.01 4.34
C GLY A 32 9.56 -39.04 3.21
N THR A 33 10.22 -39.54 2.18
CA THR A 33 10.37 -38.82 0.92
C THR A 33 9.00 -38.70 0.25
N ASP A 34 8.43 -37.49 0.21
CA ASP A 34 7.09 -37.26 -0.36
C ASP A 34 6.97 -37.90 -1.75
N SER A 35 5.94 -38.73 -1.96
CA SER A 35 5.65 -39.21 -3.31
C SER A 35 5.07 -38.03 -4.12
N PRO A 36 5.58 -37.73 -5.33
CA PRO A 36 5.04 -36.66 -6.17
C PRO A 36 3.59 -36.92 -6.67
N SER A 37 2.98 -38.03 -6.26
CA SER A 37 1.58 -38.38 -6.49
C SER A 37 0.60 -37.81 -5.45
N GLU A 38 1.07 -37.25 -4.34
CA GLU A 38 0.18 -36.70 -3.31
C GLU A 38 -0.49 -35.40 -3.77
N SER A 39 -1.79 -35.26 -3.45
CA SER A 39 -2.55 -34.07 -3.81
C SER A 39 -2.04 -32.84 -3.04
N LEU A 40 -2.14 -31.65 -3.66
CA LEU A 40 -1.80 -30.39 -2.98
C LEU A 40 -2.66 -30.19 -1.72
N THR A 41 -3.91 -30.63 -1.75
CA THR A 41 -4.84 -30.59 -0.61
C THR A 41 -4.34 -31.43 0.56
N ASN A 42 -3.95 -32.69 0.33
CA ASN A 42 -3.47 -33.59 1.40
C ASN A 42 -2.20 -33.02 2.07
N ARG A 43 -1.28 -32.50 1.24
CA ARG A 43 -0.05 -31.84 1.71
C ARG A 43 -0.34 -30.58 2.52
N PHE A 44 -1.37 -29.81 2.16
CA PHE A 44 -1.81 -28.66 2.95
C PHE A 44 -2.46 -29.10 4.26
N GLU A 45 -3.33 -30.11 4.25
CA GLU A 45 -4.06 -30.56 5.44
C GLU A 45 -3.13 -31.11 6.52
N TRP A 46 -2.03 -31.77 6.13
CA TRP A 46 -0.96 -32.11 7.07
C TRP A 46 -0.36 -30.87 7.75
N ILE A 47 0.04 -29.85 6.97
CA ILE A 47 0.58 -28.59 7.50
C ILE A 47 -0.44 -27.85 8.38
N GLU A 48 -1.70 -27.80 7.95
CA GLU A 48 -2.77 -27.13 8.67
C GLU A 48 -3.03 -27.82 10.02
N SER A 49 -3.00 -29.15 10.06
CA SER A 49 -3.19 -29.91 11.29
C SER A 49 -2.12 -29.60 12.34
N ALA A 50 -0.84 -29.54 11.96
CA ALA A 50 0.25 -29.13 12.85
C ALA A 50 0.05 -27.70 13.41
N GLY A 51 -0.43 -26.76 12.59
CA GLY A 51 -0.75 -25.41 13.07
C GLY A 51 -1.96 -25.34 14.00
N LEU A 52 -2.97 -26.19 13.80
CA LEU A 52 -4.13 -26.31 14.72
C LEU A 52 -3.72 -26.85 16.10
N TYR A 53 -2.70 -27.70 16.15
CA TYR A 53 -2.05 -28.13 17.41
C TYR A 53 -0.97 -27.14 17.91
N GLY A 54 -0.93 -25.92 17.38
CA GLY A 54 0.01 -24.88 17.82
C GLY A 54 1.48 -25.25 17.61
N PHE A 55 1.79 -26.11 16.64
CA PHE A 55 3.12 -26.66 16.36
C PHE A 55 3.75 -27.42 17.55
N THR A 56 2.93 -27.87 18.51
CA THR A 56 3.41 -28.53 19.74
C THR A 56 3.85 -29.98 19.51
N ASP A 57 3.45 -30.62 18.42
CA ASP A 57 3.74 -32.02 18.07
C ASP A 57 5.15 -32.26 17.49
N HIS A 58 6.04 -31.28 17.61
CA HIS A 58 7.43 -31.32 17.15
C HIS A 58 8.21 -32.58 17.59
N ASP A 59 8.08 -33.01 18.85
CA ASP A 59 8.72 -34.23 19.38
C ASP A 59 8.24 -35.50 18.64
N VAL A 60 6.94 -35.61 18.37
CA VAL A 60 6.32 -36.74 17.65
C VAL A 60 6.84 -36.83 16.21
N ASN A 61 7.13 -35.66 15.62
CA ASN A 61 7.71 -35.54 14.28
C ASN A 61 9.25 -35.64 14.26
N GLY A 62 9.91 -35.90 15.40
CA GLY A 62 11.36 -36.09 15.51
C GLY A 62 12.19 -34.80 15.53
N TYR A 63 11.60 -33.66 15.90
CA TYR A 63 12.28 -32.38 16.03
C TYR A 63 12.58 -32.06 17.50
N HIS A 64 13.77 -31.54 17.77
CA HIS A 64 14.27 -31.29 19.14
C HIS A 64 13.75 -29.99 19.80
N SER A 65 13.01 -29.15 19.07
CA SER A 65 12.27 -28.00 19.59
C SER A 65 11.26 -27.51 18.54
N ALA A 66 10.34 -26.63 18.93
CA ALA A 66 9.33 -26.07 18.03
C ALA A 66 9.94 -25.20 16.89
N ALA A 67 11.11 -24.59 17.11
CA ALA A 67 11.79 -23.71 16.16
C ALA A 67 12.19 -24.38 14.81
N PRO A 68 12.96 -25.48 14.79
CA PRO A 68 13.27 -26.19 13.54
C PRO A 68 12.05 -26.85 12.91
N TYR A 69 11.06 -27.26 13.70
CA TYR A 69 9.80 -27.84 13.22
C TYR A 69 8.96 -26.80 12.47
N PHE A 70 8.74 -25.64 13.08
CA PHE A 70 8.09 -24.50 12.43
C PHE A 70 8.83 -24.08 11.15
N LEU A 71 10.16 -23.99 11.17
CA LEU A 71 10.95 -23.67 9.99
C LEU A 71 10.82 -24.70 8.86
N HIS A 72 10.59 -25.98 9.18
CA HIS A 72 10.29 -27.00 8.18
C HIS A 72 8.90 -26.79 7.59
N LEU A 73 7.87 -26.74 8.42
CA LEU A 73 6.47 -26.59 7.99
C LEU A 73 6.24 -25.28 7.23
N TYR A 74 6.80 -24.17 7.71
CA TYR A 74 6.72 -22.88 7.03
C TYR A 74 7.42 -22.92 5.66
N SER A 75 8.58 -23.61 5.54
CA SER A 75 9.17 -23.86 4.21
C SER A 75 8.26 -24.65 3.29
N ARG A 76 7.62 -25.71 3.78
CA ARG A 76 6.69 -26.54 3.00
C ARG A 76 5.47 -25.74 2.56
N LEU A 77 4.90 -24.91 3.44
CA LEU A 77 3.77 -24.03 3.16
C LEU A 77 4.09 -23.03 2.04
N LEU A 78 5.22 -22.33 2.13
CA LEU A 78 5.62 -21.35 1.12
C LEU A 78 5.90 -22.00 -0.25
N GLN A 79 6.45 -23.22 -0.25
CA GLN A 79 6.58 -24.03 -1.46
C GLN A 79 5.20 -24.44 -2.02
N LEU A 80 4.28 -24.87 -1.17
CA LEU A 80 2.94 -25.30 -1.58
C LEU A 80 2.13 -24.14 -2.18
N ILE A 81 2.15 -22.97 -1.55
CA ILE A 81 1.57 -21.73 -2.08
C ILE A 81 2.08 -21.42 -3.50
N ARG A 82 3.37 -21.65 -3.76
CA ARG A 82 3.95 -21.49 -5.11
C ARG A 82 3.44 -22.54 -6.09
N GLU A 83 3.34 -23.80 -5.69
CA GLU A 83 2.83 -24.90 -6.53
C GLU A 83 1.34 -24.70 -6.85
N THR A 84 0.51 -24.36 -5.85
CA THR A 84 -0.91 -24.03 -5.99
C THR A 84 -1.12 -22.80 -6.88
N ALA A 85 -0.34 -21.72 -6.69
CA ALA A 85 -0.42 -20.52 -7.54
C ALA A 85 0.04 -20.74 -8.99
N LEU A 86 0.93 -21.70 -9.25
CA LEU A 86 1.27 -22.13 -10.61
C LEU A 86 0.17 -23.02 -11.22
N ALA A 87 -0.40 -23.94 -10.44
CA ALA A 87 -1.50 -24.79 -10.88
C ALA A 87 -2.77 -24.00 -11.24
N MET A 88 -3.06 -22.90 -10.52
CA MET A 88 -4.13 -21.95 -10.83
C MET A 88 -4.12 -21.33 -12.23
N GLN A 89 -2.99 -21.40 -12.96
CA GLN A 89 -2.89 -20.90 -14.33
C GLN A 89 -3.54 -21.84 -15.36
N LYS A 90 -3.94 -23.06 -14.95
CA LYS A 90 -4.69 -24.01 -15.76
C LYS A 90 -6.17 -23.58 -15.86
N PRO A 91 -6.87 -23.88 -16.98
CA PRO A 91 -8.23 -23.39 -17.22
C PRO A 91 -9.28 -23.84 -16.18
N ASN A 92 -9.06 -24.96 -15.49
CA ASN A 92 -9.99 -25.50 -14.47
C ASN A 92 -9.58 -25.17 -13.03
N GLY A 93 -8.72 -24.16 -12.80
CA GLY A 93 -8.08 -23.85 -11.51
C GLY A 93 -8.99 -23.32 -10.37
N GLN A 94 -10.25 -23.75 -10.26
CA GLN A 94 -11.16 -23.31 -9.21
C GLN A 94 -10.83 -23.93 -7.84
N ASN A 95 -10.49 -25.23 -7.80
CA ASN A 95 -10.11 -25.92 -6.56
C ASN A 95 -8.82 -25.34 -5.99
N GLU A 96 -7.85 -25.04 -6.86
CA GLU A 96 -6.57 -24.43 -6.52
C GLU A 96 -6.74 -22.98 -6.03
N ARG A 97 -7.73 -22.22 -6.52
CA ARG A 97 -8.10 -20.90 -5.95
C ARG A 97 -8.65 -21.01 -4.53
N ALA A 98 -9.50 -22.01 -4.28
CA ALA A 98 -10.04 -22.25 -2.94
C ALA A 98 -8.93 -22.68 -1.97
N LEU A 99 -8.05 -23.59 -2.41
CA LEU A 99 -6.88 -24.04 -1.67
C LEU A 99 -5.92 -22.88 -1.36
N LEU A 100 -5.55 -22.07 -2.36
CA LEU A 100 -4.69 -20.90 -2.17
C LEU A 100 -5.27 -19.93 -1.14
N SER A 101 -6.59 -19.71 -1.16
CA SER A 101 -7.24 -18.81 -0.18
C SER A 101 -7.17 -19.34 1.27
N ARG A 102 -7.16 -20.68 1.45
CA ARG A 102 -6.98 -21.38 2.73
C ARG A 102 -5.50 -21.32 3.18
N GLU A 103 -4.57 -21.66 2.30
CA GLU A 103 -3.11 -21.54 2.51
C GLU A 103 -2.70 -20.12 2.94
N VAL A 104 -3.20 -19.11 2.21
CA VAL A 104 -2.92 -17.69 2.48
C VAL A 104 -3.55 -17.20 3.78
N LYS A 105 -4.68 -17.77 4.20
CA LYS A 105 -5.25 -17.50 5.54
C LYS A 105 -4.38 -18.11 6.64
N PHE A 106 -3.85 -19.32 6.41
CA PHE A 106 -3.00 -20.02 7.36
C PHE A 106 -1.65 -19.31 7.61
N LEU A 107 -1.17 -18.49 6.67
CA LEU A 107 -0.05 -17.57 6.94
C LEU A 107 -0.28 -16.66 8.15
N GLU A 108 -1.53 -16.23 8.41
CA GLU A 108 -1.84 -15.41 9.60
C GLU A 108 -1.60 -16.21 10.90
N ILE A 109 -1.93 -17.51 10.92
CA ILE A 109 -1.65 -18.41 12.05
C ILE A 109 -0.14 -18.60 12.22
N CYS A 110 0.63 -18.76 11.14
CA CYS A 110 2.10 -18.81 11.21
C CYS A 110 2.70 -17.53 11.80
N HIS A 111 2.15 -16.36 11.48
CA HIS A 111 2.59 -15.09 12.07
C HIS A 111 2.23 -14.99 13.56
N GLU A 112 1.00 -15.34 13.94
CA GLU A 112 0.56 -15.30 15.34
C GLU A 112 1.38 -16.25 16.20
N PHE A 113 1.66 -17.47 15.72
CA PHE A 113 2.53 -18.41 16.42
C PHE A 113 3.95 -17.85 16.67
N VAL A 114 4.60 -17.26 15.66
CA VAL A 114 5.96 -16.69 15.85
C VAL A 114 5.93 -15.48 16.79
N ARG A 115 4.89 -14.65 16.72
CA ARG A 115 4.71 -13.50 17.62
C ARG A 115 4.55 -13.96 19.07
N ASP A 116 3.67 -14.92 19.30
CA ASP A 116 3.27 -15.32 20.66
C ASP A 116 4.32 -16.21 21.34
N ASN A 117 5.19 -16.87 20.56
CA ASN A 117 6.27 -17.73 21.05
C ASN A 117 7.68 -17.15 20.79
N ALA A 118 7.77 -15.85 20.47
CA ALA A 118 9.00 -15.19 20.04
C ALA A 118 10.17 -15.43 21.03
N GLU A 119 9.94 -15.27 22.33
CA GLU A 119 10.97 -15.43 23.35
C GLU A 119 11.61 -16.82 23.39
N GLU A 120 10.92 -17.88 22.97
CA GLU A 120 11.47 -19.23 22.90
C GLU A 120 12.11 -19.51 21.54
N LEU A 121 11.39 -19.19 20.47
CA LEU A 121 11.82 -19.45 19.10
C LEU A 121 13.14 -18.73 18.78
N PHE A 122 13.28 -17.45 19.16
CA PHE A 122 14.48 -16.66 18.90
C PHE A 122 15.69 -17.03 19.79
N LYS A 123 15.52 -17.81 20.87
CA LYS A 123 16.66 -18.43 21.58
C LYS A 123 17.31 -19.56 20.76
N THR A 124 16.59 -20.15 19.80
CA THR A 124 17.15 -21.21 18.97
C THR A 124 18.14 -20.63 17.97
N LYS A 125 19.40 -21.06 18.05
CA LYS A 125 20.48 -20.64 17.16
C LYS A 125 20.07 -20.77 15.68
N ASP A 126 20.29 -19.69 14.93
CA ASP A 126 19.93 -19.51 13.53
C ASP A 126 18.43 -19.40 13.21
N PHE A 127 17.51 -19.45 14.18
CA PHE A 127 16.06 -19.38 13.89
C PHE A 127 15.69 -18.09 13.16
N HIS A 128 16.11 -16.95 13.70
CA HIS A 128 15.92 -15.62 13.10
C HIS A 128 16.35 -15.59 11.64
N TYR A 129 17.63 -15.89 11.39
CA TYR A 129 18.23 -15.92 10.06
C TYR A 129 17.49 -16.87 9.09
N LYS A 130 17.17 -18.09 9.55
CA LYS A 130 16.48 -19.10 8.73
C LYS A 130 15.04 -18.71 8.42
N LEU A 131 14.35 -17.99 9.31
CA LEU A 131 13.01 -17.47 9.09
C LEU A 131 13.05 -16.27 8.14
N TRP A 132 13.98 -15.33 8.36
CA TRP A 132 14.19 -14.17 7.47
C TRP A 132 14.46 -14.62 6.03
N ALA A 133 15.39 -15.56 5.86
CA ALA A 133 15.68 -16.17 4.55
C ALA A 133 14.40 -16.66 3.85
N ARG A 134 13.51 -17.38 4.55
CA ARG A 134 12.25 -17.88 3.98
C ARG A 134 11.27 -16.76 3.62
N VAL A 135 11.18 -15.71 4.44
CA VAL A 135 10.30 -14.56 4.19
C VAL A 135 10.77 -13.77 2.97
N GLU A 136 12.08 -13.60 2.80
CA GLU A 136 12.64 -12.92 1.64
C GLU A 136 12.63 -13.78 0.37
N ASP A 137 12.97 -15.06 0.48
CA ASP A 137 12.86 -16.03 -0.61
C ASP A 137 11.39 -16.21 -1.06
N PHE A 138 10.40 -15.82 -0.22
CA PHE A 138 8.98 -15.71 -0.57
C PHE A 138 8.61 -14.35 -1.16
N SER A 139 9.11 -13.24 -0.61
CA SER A 139 8.80 -11.89 -1.11
C SER A 139 9.27 -11.67 -2.55
N ARG A 140 10.40 -12.27 -2.92
CA ARG A 140 10.97 -12.28 -4.28
C ARG A 140 10.13 -13.07 -5.29
N GLN A 141 9.14 -13.86 -4.86
CA GLN A 141 8.29 -14.64 -5.77
C GLN A 141 7.19 -13.76 -6.33
N GLY A 142 7.06 -13.69 -7.66
CA GLY A 142 6.01 -12.90 -8.34
C GLY A 142 4.58 -13.32 -7.99
N ILE A 143 4.39 -14.45 -7.30
CA ILE A 143 3.08 -14.94 -6.83
C ILE A 143 2.49 -14.09 -5.70
N THR A 144 3.32 -13.32 -4.97
CA THR A 144 2.88 -12.46 -3.87
C THR A 144 1.88 -11.38 -4.31
N SER A 145 1.89 -11.04 -5.60
CA SER A 145 0.92 -10.14 -6.24
C SER A 145 -0.49 -10.73 -6.41
N PHE A 146 -0.69 -12.04 -6.23
CA PHE A 146 -2.01 -12.67 -6.41
C PHE A 146 -2.98 -12.42 -5.25
N ASP A 147 -2.50 -12.21 -4.02
CA ASP A 147 -3.36 -11.90 -2.87
C ASP A 147 -2.66 -10.91 -1.92
N ASN A 148 -3.32 -9.78 -1.64
CA ASN A 148 -2.84 -8.75 -0.72
C ASN A 148 -2.52 -9.27 0.70
N ARG A 149 -3.11 -10.40 1.12
CA ARG A 149 -2.79 -11.08 2.39
C ARG A 149 -1.37 -11.65 2.39
N MET A 150 -0.83 -12.12 1.26
CA MET A 150 0.58 -12.58 1.17
C MET A 150 1.53 -11.40 1.43
N SER A 151 1.33 -10.27 0.73
CA SER A 151 2.12 -9.06 0.93
C SER A 151 2.01 -8.54 2.37
N ARG A 152 0.80 -8.55 2.96
CA ARG A 152 0.58 -8.21 4.37
C ARG A 152 1.36 -9.13 5.32
N HIS A 153 1.37 -10.43 5.04
CA HIS A 153 2.11 -11.42 5.84
C HIS A 153 3.61 -11.18 5.78
N ILE A 154 4.17 -10.96 4.58
CA ILE A 154 5.58 -10.59 4.39
C ILE A 154 5.91 -9.34 5.20
N THR A 155 5.12 -8.27 5.08
CA THR A 155 5.33 -7.04 5.86
C THR A 155 5.29 -7.29 7.37
N ARG A 156 4.28 -8.01 7.87
CA ARG A 156 4.15 -8.32 9.30
C ARG A 156 5.33 -9.16 9.83
N MET A 157 5.69 -10.22 9.12
CA MET A 157 6.79 -11.10 9.53
C MET A 157 8.14 -10.38 9.46
N SER A 158 8.36 -9.51 8.47
CA SER A 158 9.57 -8.67 8.40
C SER A 158 9.66 -7.65 9.54
N PHE A 159 8.54 -7.09 10.00
CA PHE A 159 8.53 -6.24 11.20
C PHE A 159 8.88 -7.04 12.46
N LEU A 160 8.20 -8.18 12.68
CA LEU A 160 8.46 -9.06 13.82
C LEU A 160 9.93 -9.53 13.87
N LEU A 161 10.49 -9.88 12.72
CA LEU A 161 11.90 -10.22 12.59
C LEU A 161 12.84 -9.02 12.81
N GLY A 162 12.40 -7.80 12.49
CA GLY A 162 13.15 -6.57 12.80
C GLY A 162 13.20 -6.31 14.30
N ASP A 163 12.06 -6.45 14.99
CA ASP A 163 11.93 -6.25 16.43
C ASP A 163 12.74 -7.29 17.24
N HIS A 164 12.91 -8.50 16.72
CA HIS A 164 13.69 -9.60 17.32
C HIS A 164 15.03 -9.85 16.63
N ALA A 165 15.62 -8.85 15.98
CA ALA A 165 16.90 -9.04 15.31
C ALA A 165 18.07 -9.20 16.29
N PRO A 166 18.96 -10.19 16.10
CA PRO A 166 20.14 -10.35 16.95
C PRO A 166 21.08 -9.14 16.79
N PRO A 167 21.77 -8.72 17.87
CA PRO A 167 22.74 -7.63 17.78
C PRO A 167 23.84 -7.98 16.77
N PRO A 168 24.27 -7.04 15.89
CA PRO A 168 25.25 -7.32 14.85
C PRO A 168 26.55 -7.99 15.34
N SER A 169 26.96 -7.73 16.58
CA SER A 169 28.11 -8.34 17.25
C SER A 169 28.05 -9.87 17.35
N GLU A 170 26.86 -10.49 17.39
CA GLU A 170 26.73 -11.96 17.39
C GLU A 170 27.11 -12.61 16.05
N SER A 171 27.23 -11.82 14.98
CA SER A 171 27.74 -12.30 13.69
C SER A 171 29.25 -12.51 13.68
N TRP A 172 29.97 -12.00 14.68
CA TRP A 172 31.43 -12.00 14.74
C TRP A 172 32.00 -13.17 15.55
N GLN A 173 33.13 -13.71 15.10
CA GLN A 173 33.93 -14.69 15.79
C GLN A 173 35.27 -14.04 16.17
N GLY A 174 35.28 -13.41 17.35
CA GLY A 174 36.38 -12.51 17.74
C GLY A 174 36.39 -11.27 16.84
N ASP A 175 37.52 -11.00 16.20
CA ASP A 175 37.67 -9.88 15.24
C ASP A 175 37.48 -10.31 13.77
N THR A 176 36.89 -11.48 13.52
CA THR A 176 36.68 -12.02 12.18
C THR A 176 35.21 -12.34 11.90
N LEU A 177 34.79 -12.14 10.66
CA LEU A 177 33.47 -12.57 10.17
C LEU A 177 33.58 -13.95 9.53
N PRO A 178 32.74 -14.93 9.92
CA PRO A 178 32.77 -16.27 9.36
C PRO A 178 32.29 -16.26 7.90
N SER A 179 33.01 -16.96 7.03
CA SER A 179 32.58 -17.14 5.63
C SER A 179 31.36 -18.04 5.56
N HIS A 180 30.39 -17.67 4.71
CA HIS A 180 29.14 -18.40 4.53
C HIS A 180 28.77 -18.45 3.05
N GLY A 181 28.26 -19.60 2.57
CA GLY A 181 27.99 -19.80 1.13
C GLY A 181 26.97 -18.84 0.52
N ARG A 182 26.01 -18.33 1.32
CA ARG A 182 25.09 -17.25 0.86
C ARG A 182 25.82 -15.92 0.67
N PHE A 183 26.77 -15.59 1.55
CA PHE A 183 27.60 -14.39 1.43
C PHE A 183 28.53 -14.46 0.22
N VAL A 184 29.22 -15.58 0.01
CA VAL A 184 30.14 -15.74 -1.14
C VAL A 184 29.39 -15.55 -2.47
N ARG A 185 28.24 -16.23 -2.66
CA ARG A 185 27.44 -16.06 -3.88
C ARG A 185 26.93 -14.62 -4.06
N ALA A 186 26.48 -13.97 -2.98
CA ALA A 186 26.06 -12.57 -3.06
C ALA A 186 27.23 -11.63 -3.38
N TYR A 187 28.43 -11.91 -2.88
CA TYR A 187 29.63 -11.14 -3.23
C TYR A 187 30.01 -11.32 -4.71
N ASP A 188 29.96 -12.55 -5.23
CA ASP A 188 30.26 -12.84 -6.63
C ASP A 188 29.22 -12.16 -7.55
N GLU A 189 27.92 -12.30 -7.24
CA GLU A 189 26.82 -11.59 -7.93
C GLU A 189 26.98 -10.05 -7.89
N PHE A 190 27.54 -9.51 -6.81
CA PHE A 190 27.79 -8.07 -6.68
C PHE A 190 28.90 -7.56 -7.60
N LEU A 191 29.91 -8.39 -7.88
CA LEU A 191 30.96 -8.08 -8.85
C LEU A 191 30.42 -8.14 -10.28
N GLU A 192 29.54 -9.11 -10.60
CA GLU A 192 28.83 -9.17 -11.89
C GLU A 192 27.96 -7.91 -12.17
N LEU A 193 27.64 -7.10 -11.15
CA LEU A 193 26.97 -5.81 -11.34
C LEU A 193 27.87 -4.74 -12.00
N ASP A 194 29.21 -4.81 -11.85
CA ASP A 194 30.14 -3.85 -12.46
C ASP A 194 30.30 -4.07 -13.98
N ASP A 195 30.01 -5.29 -14.47
CA ASP A 195 30.01 -5.65 -15.90
C ASP A 195 28.71 -5.26 -16.63
N ARG A 196 27.69 -4.76 -15.91
CA ARG A 196 26.39 -4.42 -16.52
C ARG A 196 26.47 -3.12 -17.34
N PRO A 197 26.07 -3.13 -18.62
CA PRO A 197 26.10 -1.92 -19.45
C PRO A 197 24.99 -0.95 -19.04
N LEU A 198 25.37 0.22 -18.51
CA LEU A 198 24.45 1.30 -18.17
C LEU A 198 24.21 2.19 -19.39
N ARG A 199 23.10 1.99 -20.11
CA ARG A 199 22.79 2.69 -21.36
C ARG A 199 21.94 3.94 -21.14
N ASN A 200 21.19 3.98 -20.04
CA ASN A 200 20.25 5.03 -19.69
C ASN A 200 20.09 5.15 -18.17
N ASP A 201 19.21 6.06 -17.72
CA ASP A 201 18.95 6.28 -16.29
C ASP A 201 18.20 5.11 -15.61
N VAL A 202 17.35 4.39 -16.35
CA VAL A 202 16.65 3.20 -15.83
C VAL A 202 17.65 2.11 -15.45
N ASP A 203 18.69 1.88 -16.26
CA ASP A 203 19.76 0.93 -15.97
C ASP A 203 20.55 1.34 -14.72
N ARG A 204 20.73 2.64 -14.45
CA ARG A 204 21.40 3.18 -13.25
C ARG A 204 20.57 2.99 -11.99
N ARG A 205 19.28 3.31 -12.02
CA ARG A 205 18.37 3.06 -10.88
C ARG A 205 18.24 1.57 -10.61
N LEU A 206 18.23 0.74 -11.67
CA LEU A 206 18.28 -0.72 -11.54
C LEU A 206 19.60 -1.19 -10.92
N LEU A 207 20.75 -0.63 -11.31
CA LEU A 207 22.05 -0.94 -10.69
C LEU A 207 22.06 -0.57 -9.20
N MET A 208 21.54 0.61 -8.82
CA MET A 208 21.39 1.00 -7.41
C MET A 208 20.55 -0.02 -6.64
N PHE A 209 19.36 -0.34 -7.16
CA PHE A 209 18.44 -1.30 -6.54
C PHE A 209 19.07 -2.68 -6.37
N LEU A 210 19.69 -3.22 -7.43
CA LEU A 210 20.38 -4.52 -7.38
C LEU A 210 21.59 -4.48 -6.43
N SER A 211 22.35 -3.38 -6.40
CA SER A 211 23.46 -3.22 -5.46
C SER A 211 22.98 -3.31 -4.01
N GLN A 212 21.86 -2.67 -3.67
CA GLN A 212 21.26 -2.73 -2.33
C GLN A 212 20.61 -4.10 -2.05
N GLU A 213 19.98 -4.73 -3.03
CA GLU A 213 19.37 -6.07 -2.90
C GLU A 213 20.44 -7.16 -2.66
N VAL A 214 21.56 -7.09 -3.38
CA VAL A 214 22.66 -8.04 -3.25
C VAL A 214 23.48 -7.75 -1.98
N LEU A 215 23.63 -6.48 -1.58
CA LEU A 215 24.17 -6.12 -0.26
C LEU A 215 23.30 -6.67 0.87
N ALA A 216 21.97 -6.59 0.76
CA ALA A 216 21.05 -7.20 1.71
C ALA A 216 21.24 -8.73 1.76
N GLN A 217 21.43 -9.40 0.62
CA GLN A 217 21.74 -10.83 0.58
C GLN A 217 23.07 -11.20 1.23
N ALA A 218 24.10 -10.36 1.10
CA ALA A 218 25.36 -10.55 1.79
C ALA A 218 25.22 -10.38 3.31
N LEU A 219 24.56 -9.31 3.76
CA LEU A 219 24.27 -9.07 5.19
C LEU A 219 23.45 -10.20 5.81
N LEU A 220 22.40 -10.64 5.12
CA LEU A 220 21.63 -11.82 5.50
C LEU A 220 22.57 -13.03 5.58
N GLY A 221 23.40 -13.27 4.55
CA GLY A 221 24.40 -14.34 4.54
C GLY A 221 25.40 -14.30 5.71
N LEU A 222 25.69 -13.12 6.27
CA LEU A 222 26.49 -12.90 7.47
C LEU A 222 25.70 -12.91 8.78
N ARG A 223 24.36 -13.07 8.72
CA ARG A 223 23.40 -13.08 9.84
C ARG A 223 23.20 -11.71 10.51
N MET A 224 23.46 -10.63 9.78
CA MET A 224 23.31 -9.26 10.25
C MET A 224 21.91 -8.69 10.01
N PRO A 225 21.39 -7.81 10.90
CA PRO A 225 20.13 -7.10 10.68
C PRO A 225 20.22 -6.14 9.49
N MET A 226 19.34 -6.32 8.49
CA MET A 226 19.36 -5.50 7.28
C MET A 226 18.75 -4.10 7.48
N VAL A 227 17.79 -3.96 8.40
CA VAL A 227 16.99 -2.72 8.58
C VAL A 227 17.83 -1.54 9.07
N SER A 228 18.86 -1.79 9.88
CA SER A 228 19.79 -0.77 10.38
C SER A 228 20.93 -0.44 9.42
N LEU A 229 21.06 -1.17 8.30
CA LEU A 229 22.21 -1.14 7.39
C LEU A 229 21.81 -0.84 5.94
N SER A 230 20.54 -0.49 5.69
CA SER A 230 20.12 0.02 4.38
C SER A 230 20.74 1.38 4.10
N VAL A 231 21.14 1.60 2.86
CA VAL A 231 21.63 2.88 2.34
C VAL A 231 20.50 3.92 2.49
N GLN A 232 20.70 4.89 3.39
CA GLN A 232 19.66 5.86 3.74
C GLN A 232 19.58 7.02 2.75
N GLU A 233 18.36 7.52 2.51
CA GLU A 233 18.08 8.66 1.63
C GLU A 233 18.77 9.97 2.07
N ASN A 234 19.22 10.05 3.32
CA ASN A 234 19.94 11.21 3.87
C ASN A 234 21.38 11.38 3.34
N LEU A 235 21.87 10.49 2.46
CA LEU A 235 23.20 10.60 1.81
C LEU A 235 23.49 11.94 1.11
N PHE A 236 22.44 12.68 0.76
CA PHE A 236 22.51 13.97 0.09
C PHE A 236 22.44 15.16 1.06
N VAL A 237 22.12 14.92 2.34
CA VAL A 237 22.17 15.94 3.38
C VAL A 237 23.63 16.23 3.72
N GLU A 238 24.02 17.48 3.58
CA GLU A 238 25.36 17.96 3.89
C GLU A 238 25.66 17.74 5.39
N GLY A 239 26.56 16.80 5.70
CA GLY A 239 26.86 16.32 7.05
C GLY A 239 26.50 14.85 7.30
N ALA A 240 25.53 14.28 6.59
CA ALA A 240 25.16 12.86 6.72
C ALA A 240 25.89 11.95 5.72
N ARG A 241 26.36 12.48 4.57
CA ARG A 241 27.16 11.72 3.60
C ARG A 241 28.40 11.12 4.26
N PRO A 242 28.66 9.80 4.19
CA PRO A 242 29.90 9.21 4.67
C PRO A 242 31.12 9.78 3.95
N THR A 243 32.26 9.85 4.62
CA THR A 243 33.52 10.32 4.03
C THR A 243 34.12 9.31 3.06
N TYR A 244 33.90 8.01 3.28
CA TYR A 244 34.45 6.94 2.42
C TYR A 244 33.92 6.93 0.97
N VAL A 245 33.01 7.85 0.64
CA VAL A 245 32.47 8.12 -0.71
C VAL A 245 33.28 9.22 -1.43
N ASP A 246 33.82 10.20 -0.68
CA ASP A 246 34.49 11.38 -1.24
C ASP A 246 36.03 11.32 -1.11
N PHE A 247 36.56 10.55 -0.15
CA PHE A 247 38.00 10.50 0.18
C PHE A 247 38.64 9.18 -0.27
N PRO A 248 39.96 9.15 -0.56
CA PRO A 248 40.64 7.94 -1.01
C PRO A 248 40.81 6.90 0.10
N TYR A 249 40.81 5.63 -0.28
CA TYR A 249 41.08 4.51 0.64
C TYR A 249 42.35 4.74 1.47
N GLY A 250 42.26 4.50 2.78
CA GLY A 250 43.36 4.65 3.72
C GLY A 250 43.64 6.06 4.24
N SER A 251 42.91 7.09 3.77
CA SER A 251 42.99 8.43 4.39
C SER A 251 42.37 8.45 5.79
N ASP A 252 42.77 9.42 6.61
CA ASP A 252 42.22 9.61 7.95
C ASP A 252 40.72 9.93 7.90
N GLU A 253 40.28 10.72 6.91
CA GLU A 253 38.87 11.01 6.69
C GLU A 253 38.11 9.75 6.26
N TRP A 254 38.67 8.94 5.35
CA TRP A 254 38.07 7.67 4.91
C TRP A 254 37.89 6.70 6.09
N LEU A 255 38.89 6.59 6.98
CA LEU A 255 38.86 5.71 8.15
C LEU A 255 37.94 6.23 9.27
N TYR A 256 38.15 7.46 9.73
CA TYR A 256 37.63 7.99 10.99
C TYR A 256 36.44 8.94 10.84
N GLY A 257 36.19 9.47 9.63
CA GLY A 257 35.16 10.47 9.37
C GLY A 257 35.71 11.90 9.35
N LEU A 258 34.82 12.89 9.17
CA LEU A 258 35.16 14.31 9.20
C LEU A 258 33.98 15.13 9.71
N GLY A 259 34.09 15.68 10.92
CA GLY A 259 32.95 16.30 11.61
C GLY A 259 31.84 15.28 11.85
N GLU A 260 30.61 15.59 11.45
CA GLU A 260 29.45 14.67 11.60
C GLU A 260 29.45 13.52 10.58
N ARG A 261 30.27 13.60 9.53
CA ARG A 261 30.30 12.64 8.42
C ARG A 261 31.00 11.34 8.86
N PRO A 262 30.35 10.17 8.76
CA PRO A 262 30.92 8.91 9.24
C PRO A 262 32.01 8.35 8.29
N GLY A 263 33.11 7.87 8.86
CA GLY A 263 34.14 7.07 8.17
C GLY A 263 33.84 5.56 8.22
N VAL A 264 34.70 4.75 7.59
CA VAL A 264 34.46 3.29 7.46
C VAL A 264 34.48 2.57 8.81
N LEU A 265 35.20 3.09 9.81
CA LEU A 265 35.22 2.48 11.14
C LEU A 265 33.89 2.70 11.87
N GLU A 266 33.14 3.75 11.55
CA GLU A 266 31.76 3.90 12.05
C GLU A 266 30.85 2.80 11.45
N LEU A 267 31.04 2.46 10.17
CA LEU A 267 30.37 1.32 9.55
C LEU A 267 30.79 -0.02 10.19
N ARG A 268 32.09 -0.23 10.49
CA ARG A 268 32.58 -1.40 11.27
C ARG A 268 31.84 -1.51 12.61
N ARG A 269 31.62 -0.38 13.30
CA ARG A 269 30.86 -0.31 14.56
C ARG A 269 29.40 -0.74 14.36
N GLN A 270 28.75 -0.22 13.33
CA GLN A 270 27.34 -0.50 13.01
C GLN A 270 27.10 -1.97 12.68
N ILE A 271 28.04 -2.63 11.99
CA ILE A 271 27.98 -4.07 11.73
C ILE A 271 28.47 -4.93 12.92
N GLY A 272 28.74 -4.33 14.08
CA GLY A 272 29.08 -5.04 15.32
C GLY A 272 30.55 -5.43 15.51
N GLY A 273 31.44 -4.97 14.62
CA GLY A 273 32.87 -5.23 14.71
C GLY A 273 33.51 -4.45 15.86
N GLN A 274 34.50 -5.06 16.52
CA GLN A 274 35.25 -4.39 17.57
C GLN A 274 36.10 -3.24 17.00
N ILE A 275 36.27 -2.20 17.80
CA ILE A 275 37.07 -1.01 17.50
C ILE A 275 38.00 -0.79 18.69
N THR A 276 39.28 -0.54 18.43
CA THR A 276 40.25 -0.35 19.52
C THR A 276 40.00 0.99 20.22
N PRO A 277 40.34 1.15 21.52
CA PRO A 277 40.20 2.43 22.22
C PRO A 277 40.90 3.59 21.49
N GLU A 278 42.07 3.33 20.88
CA GLU A 278 42.80 4.29 20.07
C GLU A 278 42.03 4.71 18.80
N GLN A 279 41.41 3.75 18.09
CA GLN A 279 40.55 4.05 16.96
C GLN A 279 39.32 4.87 17.40
N GLU A 280 38.71 4.55 18.54
CA GLU A 280 37.57 5.30 19.07
C GLU A 280 37.96 6.74 19.45
N GLU A 281 39.14 6.95 20.04
CA GLU A 281 39.70 8.29 20.24
C GLU A 281 39.93 9.04 18.93
N ARG A 282 40.43 8.38 17.88
CA ARG A 282 40.61 9.03 16.57
C ARG A 282 39.28 9.39 15.92
N ILE A 283 38.24 8.56 16.03
CA ILE A 283 36.86 8.91 15.63
C ILE A 283 36.36 10.14 16.43
N LYS A 284 36.59 10.17 17.75
CA LYS A 284 36.21 11.33 18.60
C LYS A 284 36.96 12.60 18.20
N ARG A 285 38.25 12.52 17.89
CA ARG A 285 39.06 13.65 17.39
C ARG A 285 38.55 14.14 16.03
N ALA A 286 38.31 13.24 15.07
CA ALA A 286 37.79 13.58 13.74
C ALA A 286 36.42 14.29 13.80
N LYS A 287 35.56 13.90 14.75
CA LYS A 287 34.28 14.57 15.03
C LYS A 287 34.46 15.96 15.65
N ALA A 288 35.52 16.19 16.42
CA ALA A 288 35.78 17.46 17.12
C ALA A 288 36.36 18.58 16.23
N ILE A 289 37.08 18.24 15.14
CA ILE A 289 37.73 19.22 14.25
C ILE A 289 36.75 20.28 13.72
N LYS A 290 35.51 19.88 13.39
CA LYS A 290 34.43 20.78 12.92
C LYS A 290 34.08 21.90 13.92
N ASN A 291 34.32 21.71 15.21
CA ASN A 291 34.02 22.70 16.24
C ASN A 291 35.16 23.72 16.48
N THR A 292 36.32 23.57 15.83
CA THR A 292 37.49 24.43 16.03
C THR A 292 37.79 25.33 14.81
N GLU A 293 37.35 24.94 13.62
CA GLU A 293 37.61 25.68 12.37
C GLU A 293 36.32 26.21 11.72
N GLU A 294 35.82 27.35 12.22
CA GLU A 294 35.08 28.28 11.35
C GLU A 294 36.09 29.05 10.48
N PRO A 295 36.04 28.95 9.14
CA PRO A 295 37.04 29.58 8.28
C PRO A 295 36.80 31.09 8.14
N LYS A 296 37.69 31.88 8.74
CA LYS A 296 37.88 33.28 8.33
C LYS A 296 38.62 33.34 6.99
N GLN A 297 37.91 33.88 5.99
CA GLN A 297 38.36 34.33 4.67
C GLN A 297 38.59 33.26 3.57
N PRO A 298 38.12 33.52 2.32
CA PRO A 298 38.43 32.69 1.17
C PRO A 298 39.80 33.04 0.56
N ILE A 299 40.58 32.03 0.22
CA ILE A 299 41.80 32.17 -0.57
C ILE A 299 41.41 32.35 -2.04
N ASN A 300 41.85 33.45 -2.65
CA ASN A 300 41.54 33.81 -4.04
C ASN A 300 42.74 33.48 -4.95
N PRO A 301 42.67 32.47 -5.84
CA PRO A 301 43.75 32.16 -6.77
C PRO A 301 43.77 33.14 -7.94
N LYS A 302 44.86 33.91 -8.05
CA LYS A 302 45.09 34.85 -9.15
C LYS A 302 45.28 34.14 -10.49
N GLN A 303 44.57 34.58 -11.53
CA GLN A 303 45.03 34.48 -12.92
C GLN A 303 45.39 35.87 -13.46
N PRO A 304 46.30 35.97 -14.45
CA PRO A 304 46.89 37.24 -14.88
C PRO A 304 45.99 38.01 -15.86
N THR A 305 46.12 39.33 -15.81
CA THR A 305 45.39 40.30 -16.63
C THR A 305 46.10 40.62 -17.94
N ASP A 306 45.35 40.83 -19.02
CA ASP A 306 45.71 41.68 -20.17
C ASP A 306 44.55 42.66 -20.48
N PRO A 307 44.76 43.78 -21.22
CA PRO A 307 44.18 45.04 -20.75
C PRO A 307 43.33 45.83 -21.77
N LYS A 308 42.48 46.71 -21.20
CA LYS A 308 41.82 47.90 -21.81
C LYS A 308 40.82 47.68 -22.96
N GLN A 309 39.57 48.09 -22.75
CA GLN A 309 39.08 49.40 -23.26
C GLN A 309 37.74 49.81 -22.56
N PRO A 310 37.22 51.05 -22.74
CA PRO A 310 36.84 51.86 -21.59
C PRO A 310 35.35 51.91 -21.25
N ALA A 311 35.09 52.56 -20.12
CA ALA A 311 33.80 52.86 -19.53
C ALA A 311 32.81 53.57 -20.47
N ASP A 312 31.54 53.22 -20.29
CA ASP A 312 30.46 54.21 -20.29
C ASP A 312 29.53 53.97 -19.09
N SER A 313 28.56 54.86 -18.90
CA SER A 313 28.21 55.37 -17.58
C SER A 313 26.74 55.16 -17.19
N THR A 314 26.48 55.31 -15.89
CA THR A 314 25.15 55.45 -15.26
C THR A 314 24.20 54.24 -15.29
N ARG A 315 23.94 53.65 -14.10
CA ARG A 315 22.56 53.59 -13.59
C ARG A 315 22.45 53.34 -12.09
N SER A 316 21.50 54.08 -11.52
CA SER A 316 21.08 54.21 -10.13
C SER A 316 20.91 52.90 -9.35
N ALA A 317 21.19 52.97 -8.05
CA ALA A 317 20.80 51.94 -7.10
C ALA A 317 19.29 51.98 -6.84
N GLU A 318 18.57 50.91 -7.24
CA GLU A 318 17.21 50.66 -6.78
C GLU A 318 17.17 49.51 -5.78
N SER A 319 16.61 49.79 -4.61
CA SER A 319 16.43 48.83 -3.53
C SER A 319 15.31 47.85 -3.88
N ARG A 320 15.69 46.61 -4.23
CA ARG A 320 14.74 45.50 -4.44
C ARG A 320 13.99 45.17 -3.15
N LYS A 321 12.86 45.85 -2.93
CA LYS A 321 11.81 45.38 -2.01
C LYS A 321 11.37 43.99 -2.46
N ARG A 322 11.33 43.04 -1.53
CA ARG A 322 10.73 41.72 -1.77
C ARG A 322 9.25 41.93 -2.18
N PRO A 323 8.71 41.19 -3.16
CA PRO A 323 7.28 41.20 -3.41
C PRO A 323 6.55 40.70 -2.15
N ALA A 324 5.43 41.33 -1.82
CA ALA A 324 4.57 40.87 -0.74
C ALA A 324 4.02 39.46 -1.08
N PRO A 325 3.82 38.57 -0.08
CA PRO A 325 3.22 37.27 -0.34
C PRO A 325 1.82 37.46 -0.94
N TYR A 326 1.52 36.65 -1.97
CA TYR A 326 0.21 36.62 -2.62
C TYR A 326 -0.88 36.35 -1.57
N VAL A 327 -1.77 37.32 -1.37
CA VAL A 327 -2.97 37.15 -0.53
C VAL A 327 -4.10 36.71 -1.46
N PRO A 328 -4.64 35.49 -1.32
CA PRO A 328 -5.76 35.04 -2.15
C PRO A 328 -6.95 35.96 -1.95
N VAL A 329 -7.55 36.41 -3.06
CA VAL A 329 -8.77 37.22 -3.03
C VAL A 329 -9.92 36.32 -2.59
N GLN A 330 -10.27 36.37 -1.30
CA GLN A 330 -11.47 35.71 -0.78
C GLN A 330 -12.69 36.35 -1.46
N ARG A 331 -13.33 35.61 -2.38
CA ARG A 331 -14.61 35.99 -2.97
C ARG A 331 -15.74 35.68 -1.99
N ASP A 332 -16.73 36.56 -1.91
CA ASP A 332 -17.86 36.39 -1.00
C ASP A 332 -18.59 35.05 -1.21
N PRO A 333 -19.06 34.39 -0.11
CA PRO A 333 -19.78 33.14 -0.23
C PRO A 333 -21.07 33.34 -1.04
N LYS A 334 -21.25 32.50 -2.06
CA LYS A 334 -22.47 32.49 -2.87
C LYS A 334 -23.68 32.24 -1.96
N ARG A 335 -24.76 33.00 -2.17
CA ARG A 335 -26.05 32.74 -1.50
C ARG A 335 -26.48 31.29 -1.75
N PRO A 336 -27.05 30.58 -0.76
CA PRO A 336 -27.58 29.24 -0.98
C PRO A 336 -28.61 29.26 -2.12
N ARG A 337 -28.60 28.22 -2.96
CA ARG A 337 -29.60 28.05 -4.03
C ARG A 337 -30.94 27.72 -3.38
N ALA A 338 -32.03 28.29 -3.88
CA ALA A 338 -33.37 27.88 -3.47
C ALA A 338 -33.63 26.42 -3.86
N ILE A 339 -34.36 25.68 -3.01
CA ILE A 339 -34.63 24.25 -3.18
C ILE A 339 -35.26 23.92 -4.54
N ASP A 340 -36.14 24.76 -5.05
CA ASP A 340 -36.84 24.58 -6.34
C ASP A 340 -35.89 24.41 -7.54
N ASN A 341 -34.65 24.91 -7.40
CA ASN A 341 -33.59 24.84 -8.41
C ASN A 341 -32.40 23.97 -7.96
N TYR A 342 -32.54 23.17 -6.89
CA TYR A 342 -31.48 22.29 -6.41
C TYR A 342 -31.53 20.93 -7.12
N THR A 343 -31.02 20.93 -8.36
CA THR A 343 -30.84 19.74 -9.19
C THR A 343 -29.36 19.51 -9.47
N ILE A 344 -29.00 18.28 -9.84
CA ILE A 344 -27.65 17.89 -10.25
C ILE A 344 -27.66 17.46 -11.71
N THR A 345 -26.71 17.98 -12.49
CA THR A 345 -26.51 17.64 -13.90
C THR A 345 -25.21 16.86 -14.10
N ASN A 346 -25.05 16.21 -15.25
CA ASN A 346 -23.80 15.55 -15.60
C ASN A 346 -22.59 16.51 -15.57
N ASP A 347 -22.75 17.79 -15.96
CA ASP A 347 -21.64 18.77 -15.86
C ASP A 347 -21.21 19.03 -14.41
N ASN A 348 -22.14 19.05 -13.46
CA ASN A 348 -21.81 19.21 -12.04
C ASN A 348 -21.02 17.99 -11.52
N ILE A 349 -21.34 16.80 -12.00
CA ILE A 349 -20.65 15.55 -11.65
C ILE A 349 -19.26 15.49 -12.27
N GLU A 350 -19.10 15.87 -13.55
CA GLU A 350 -17.76 15.98 -14.15
C GLU A 350 -16.91 17.03 -13.43
N ALA A 351 -17.51 18.15 -13.00
CA ALA A 351 -16.82 19.12 -12.16
C ALA A 351 -16.41 18.53 -10.80
N ASP A 352 -17.26 17.76 -10.11
CA ASP A 352 -16.85 17.06 -8.88
C ASP A 352 -15.67 16.09 -9.14
N ILE A 353 -15.69 15.35 -10.25
CA ILE A 353 -14.60 14.43 -10.63
C ILE A 353 -13.30 15.22 -10.86
N GLN A 354 -13.37 16.35 -11.58
CA GLN A 354 -12.23 17.23 -11.84
C GLN A 354 -11.66 17.82 -10.54
N ASP A 355 -12.50 18.32 -9.62
CA ASP A 355 -12.08 18.83 -8.30
C ASP A 355 -11.38 17.75 -7.46
N ILE A 356 -11.94 16.54 -7.42
CA ILE A 356 -11.37 15.41 -6.69
C ILE A 356 -10.04 14.95 -7.31
N TYR A 357 -9.94 14.92 -8.65
CA TYR A 357 -8.72 14.54 -9.36
C TYR A 357 -7.61 15.57 -9.18
N SER A 358 -7.92 16.87 -9.29
CA SER A 358 -6.95 17.93 -8.98
C SER A 358 -6.49 17.86 -7.51
N THR A 359 -7.41 17.64 -6.57
CA THR A 359 -7.10 17.51 -5.13
C THR A 359 -6.12 16.37 -4.82
N ALA A 360 -6.15 15.29 -5.59
CA ALA A 360 -5.24 14.14 -5.49
C ALA A 360 -4.10 14.15 -6.52
N LYS A 361 -3.90 15.27 -7.25
CA LYS A 361 -2.93 15.44 -8.34
C LYS A 361 -2.99 14.38 -9.46
N PHE A 362 -4.17 13.81 -9.68
CA PHE A 362 -4.49 13.01 -10.88
C PHE A 362 -4.63 13.88 -12.13
N LEU A 363 -4.91 15.17 -11.94
CA LEU A 363 -4.87 16.22 -12.96
C LEU A 363 -4.05 17.39 -12.41
N ASP A 364 -3.42 18.16 -13.28
CA ASP A 364 -2.76 19.41 -12.88
C ASP A 364 -3.80 20.38 -12.27
N MET A 365 -3.36 21.16 -11.27
CA MET A 365 -4.17 22.13 -10.53
C MET A 365 -4.73 23.23 -11.43
N SER A 366 -4.09 23.49 -12.59
CA SER A 366 -4.62 24.36 -13.65
C SER A 366 -5.97 23.89 -14.21
N ASN A 367 -6.29 22.59 -14.09
CA ASN A 367 -7.55 21.98 -14.55
C ASN A 367 -8.63 21.93 -13.47
N LYS A 368 -8.43 22.56 -12.30
CA LYS A 368 -9.46 22.64 -11.25
C LYS A 368 -10.71 23.33 -11.83
N PRO A 369 -11.92 22.77 -11.65
CA PRO A 369 -13.13 23.31 -12.27
C PRO A 369 -13.48 24.68 -11.69
N ASP A 370 -14.21 25.49 -12.46
CA ASP A 370 -14.85 26.69 -11.92
C ASP A 370 -15.82 26.30 -10.78
N ILE A 371 -15.72 27.02 -9.66
CA ILE A 371 -16.63 26.98 -8.51
C ILE A 371 -18.10 27.26 -8.92
N ALA A 372 -18.36 27.79 -10.11
CA ALA A 372 -19.71 27.86 -10.69
C ALA A 372 -20.29 26.50 -11.13
N ARG A 373 -19.45 25.55 -11.58
CA ARG A 373 -19.85 24.22 -12.03
C ARG A 373 -20.04 23.24 -10.87
N LEU A 374 -19.36 23.46 -9.75
CA LEU A 374 -19.58 22.68 -8.51
C LEU A 374 -20.97 22.98 -7.89
N LEU A 375 -21.71 21.92 -7.57
CA LEU A 375 -23.01 22.03 -6.88
C LEU A 375 -22.84 22.39 -5.40
N ASN A 376 -21.90 21.70 -4.73
CA ASN A 376 -21.55 21.86 -3.31
C ASN A 376 -20.03 22.06 -3.20
N PRO A 377 -19.50 23.27 -3.45
CA PRO A 377 -18.06 23.51 -3.34
C PRO A 377 -17.60 23.38 -1.89
N THR A 378 -16.73 22.41 -1.62
CA THR A 378 -16.06 22.25 -0.32
C THR A 378 -15.07 23.38 -0.07
N ALA A 379 -14.80 23.69 1.20
CA ALA A 379 -13.80 24.70 1.56
C ALA A 379 -12.42 24.30 1.03
N GLU A 380 -11.61 25.30 0.68
CA GLU A 380 -10.29 25.03 0.13
C GLU A 380 -9.37 24.37 1.15
N ASN A 381 -8.84 23.21 0.79
CA ASN A 381 -7.88 22.50 1.63
C ASN A 381 -6.49 23.11 1.47
N ARG A 382 -5.77 23.22 2.60
CA ARG A 382 -4.43 23.81 2.63
C ARG A 382 -3.46 22.97 1.78
N GLU A 383 -2.64 23.62 0.96
CA GLU A 383 -1.69 22.94 0.07
C GLU A 383 -0.66 22.09 0.84
N ASP A 384 -0.16 22.59 1.98
CA ASP A 384 0.74 21.85 2.89
C ASP A 384 0.13 20.52 3.35
N THR A 385 -1.18 20.52 3.51
CA THR A 385 -1.98 19.42 3.99
C THR A 385 -2.24 18.45 2.84
N LEU A 386 -2.71 18.92 1.68
CA LEU A 386 -2.90 18.08 0.49
C LEU A 386 -1.61 17.36 0.07
N ASN A 387 -0.47 18.04 0.04
CA ASN A 387 0.84 17.42 -0.23
C ASN A 387 1.18 16.31 0.78
N ALA A 388 0.81 16.45 2.05
CA ALA A 388 1.03 15.43 3.09
C ALA A 388 0.03 14.23 3.06
N TYR A 389 -0.97 14.27 2.18
CA TYR A 389 -1.90 13.16 1.90
C TYR A 389 -1.81 12.64 0.46
N GLU A 390 -1.04 13.28 -0.42
CA GLU A 390 -1.00 13.04 -1.86
C GLU A 390 -0.92 11.56 -2.23
N SER A 391 0.06 10.84 -1.67
CA SER A 391 0.27 9.41 -1.90
C SER A 391 -0.95 8.57 -1.49
N GLU A 392 -1.57 8.87 -0.34
CA GLU A 392 -2.77 8.15 0.12
C GLU A 392 -4.02 8.48 -0.71
N LEU A 393 -4.25 9.75 -1.05
CA LEU A 393 -5.40 10.15 -1.88
C LEU A 393 -5.29 9.54 -3.28
N HIS A 394 -4.09 9.59 -3.88
CA HIS A 394 -3.79 9.00 -5.18
C HIS A 394 -3.95 7.48 -5.17
N LYS A 395 -3.45 6.80 -4.13
CA LYS A 395 -3.64 5.35 -3.92
C LYS A 395 -5.11 4.97 -3.79
N VAL A 396 -5.89 5.73 -3.02
CA VAL A 396 -7.34 5.54 -2.88
C VAL A 396 -8.05 5.71 -4.21
N LEU A 397 -7.75 6.76 -4.99
CA LEU A 397 -8.37 6.94 -6.31
C LEU A 397 -7.98 5.81 -7.28
N ARG A 398 -6.71 5.38 -7.32
CA ARG A 398 -6.30 4.18 -8.10
C ARG A 398 -7.15 2.98 -7.69
N GLN A 399 -7.32 2.73 -6.38
CA GLN A 399 -8.10 1.59 -5.88
C GLN A 399 -9.60 1.69 -6.22
N CYS A 400 -10.23 2.85 -6.05
CA CYS A 400 -11.65 3.03 -6.41
C CYS A 400 -11.88 2.89 -7.92
N ARG A 401 -10.98 3.42 -8.76
CA ARG A 401 -11.05 3.29 -10.23
C ARG A 401 -10.86 1.85 -10.72
N LEU A 402 -10.11 1.04 -9.98
CA LEU A 402 -9.89 -0.39 -10.27
C LEU A 402 -11.02 -1.27 -9.74
N ASN A 403 -11.54 -0.99 -8.54
CA ASN A 403 -12.52 -1.84 -7.86
C ASN A 403 -13.98 -1.53 -8.23
N ILE A 404 -14.26 -0.31 -8.67
CA ILE A 404 -15.62 0.16 -8.98
C ILE A 404 -15.72 0.39 -10.49
N TYR A 405 -15.36 1.58 -11.00
CA TYR A 405 -15.12 1.81 -12.43
C TYR A 405 -14.29 3.09 -12.66
N LYS A 406 -13.77 3.26 -13.88
CA LYS A 406 -13.11 4.50 -14.34
C LYS A 406 -14.17 5.49 -14.82
N PRO A 407 -14.31 6.70 -14.26
CA PRO A 407 -15.34 7.66 -14.65
C PRO A 407 -15.33 8.05 -16.12
N GLU A 408 -14.17 7.97 -16.77
CA GLU A 408 -13.97 8.25 -18.20
C GLU A 408 -14.57 7.15 -19.09
N ASN A 409 -14.71 5.94 -18.56
CA ASN A 409 -15.25 4.75 -19.24
C ASN A 409 -16.40 4.18 -18.40
N PRO A 410 -17.58 4.85 -18.36
CA PRO A 410 -18.73 4.35 -17.62
C PRO A 410 -19.23 3.01 -18.18
N PRO A 411 -19.82 2.15 -17.33
CA PRO A 411 -20.43 0.89 -17.75
C PRO A 411 -21.51 1.13 -18.81
N GLN A 412 -21.49 0.30 -19.86
CA GLN A 412 -22.36 0.47 -21.03
C GLN A 412 -23.72 -0.24 -20.89
N THR A 413 -23.84 -1.19 -19.96
CA THR A 413 -25.08 -1.98 -19.79
C THR A 413 -25.77 -1.67 -18.46
N GLN A 414 -27.11 -1.65 -18.46
CA GLN A 414 -27.88 -1.38 -17.24
C GLN A 414 -27.60 -2.41 -16.13
N ALA A 415 -27.50 -3.71 -16.48
CA ALA A 415 -27.19 -4.76 -15.50
C ALA A 415 -25.81 -4.57 -14.81
N GLU A 416 -24.83 -4.01 -15.51
CA GLU A 416 -23.54 -3.63 -14.93
C GLU A 416 -23.65 -2.36 -14.07
N ARG A 417 -24.43 -1.36 -14.49
CA ARG A 417 -24.79 -0.19 -13.66
C ARG A 417 -25.43 -0.62 -12.34
N ASP A 418 -26.45 -1.47 -12.38
CA ASP A 418 -27.18 -1.97 -11.19
C ASP A 418 -26.30 -2.81 -10.26
N ARG A 419 -25.31 -3.53 -10.81
CA ARG A 419 -24.31 -4.25 -10.02
C ARG A 419 -23.37 -3.27 -9.31
N LEU A 420 -22.88 -2.26 -10.02
CA LEU A 420 -21.94 -1.27 -9.47
C LEU A 420 -22.62 -0.33 -8.46
N MET A 421 -23.87 0.07 -8.71
CA MET A 421 -24.70 0.81 -7.76
C MET A 421 -24.81 0.05 -6.43
N ARG A 422 -25.27 -1.22 -6.45
CA ARG A 422 -25.32 -2.06 -5.25
C ARG A 422 -23.96 -2.22 -4.58
N GLN A 423 -22.87 -2.31 -5.33
CA GLN A 423 -21.52 -2.38 -4.76
C GLN A 423 -21.10 -1.08 -4.06
N ILE A 424 -21.52 0.08 -4.57
CA ILE A 424 -21.28 1.41 -3.97
C ILE A 424 -22.17 1.61 -2.74
N GLU A 425 -23.46 1.30 -2.84
CA GLU A 425 -24.43 1.36 -1.73
C GLU A 425 -23.97 0.53 -0.52
N ASN A 426 -23.35 -0.63 -0.75
CA ASN A 426 -22.76 -1.45 0.32
C ASN A 426 -21.45 -0.89 0.93
N GLN A 427 -20.76 0.02 0.24
CA GLN A 427 -19.52 0.65 0.73
C GLN A 427 -19.77 1.95 1.50
N ILE A 428 -20.78 2.73 1.10
CA ILE A 428 -21.09 4.05 1.68
C ILE A 428 -21.32 3.98 3.21
N PRO A 429 -22.17 3.09 3.77
CA PRO A 429 -22.36 2.98 5.21
C PRO A 429 -21.07 2.64 5.96
N ARG A 430 -20.27 1.72 5.42
CA ARG A 430 -18.98 1.33 6.02
C ARG A 430 -18.01 2.50 6.11
N LEU A 431 -17.98 3.36 5.08
CA LEU A 431 -17.16 4.57 5.09
C LEU A 431 -17.71 5.62 6.05
N ARG A 432 -19.04 5.80 6.15
CA ARG A 432 -19.67 6.66 7.16
C ARG A 432 -19.26 6.20 8.57
N ASP A 433 -19.44 4.93 8.89
CA ASP A 433 -19.05 4.32 10.17
C ASP A 433 -17.54 4.48 10.45
N GLU A 434 -16.71 4.30 9.43
CA GLU A 434 -15.25 4.46 9.53
C GLU A 434 -14.86 5.92 9.83
N ILE A 435 -15.53 6.90 9.20
CA ILE A 435 -15.32 8.32 9.45
C ILE A 435 -15.78 8.68 10.87
N HIS A 436 -16.98 8.29 11.29
CA HIS A 436 -17.50 8.55 12.64
C HIS A 436 -16.56 7.95 13.70
N LYS A 437 -16.31 6.64 13.64
CA LYS A 437 -15.41 5.94 14.59
C LYS A 437 -14.03 6.61 14.72
N LYS A 438 -13.46 7.10 13.62
CA LYS A 438 -12.13 7.75 13.65
C LYS A 438 -12.17 9.23 14.00
N SER A 439 -13.30 9.90 13.76
CA SER A 439 -13.54 11.30 14.11
C SER A 439 -14.01 11.46 15.56
N ASP A 440 -14.56 10.42 16.19
CA ASP A 440 -14.92 10.40 17.61
C ASP A 440 -13.72 10.00 18.47
N MET A 441 -12.90 9.05 17.99
CA MET A 441 -11.65 8.61 18.63
C MET A 441 -10.50 9.62 18.40
N ILE A 442 -10.69 10.91 18.73
CA ILE A 442 -9.75 12.03 18.48
C ILE A 442 -8.47 11.97 19.35
N THR A 443 -7.96 10.78 19.68
CA THR A 443 -6.77 10.58 20.50
C THR A 443 -5.48 10.84 19.73
N SER A 444 -5.35 10.37 18.48
CA SER A 444 -4.11 10.48 17.68
C SER A 444 -4.24 11.31 16.39
N ALA A 445 -3.12 11.82 15.87
CA ALA A 445 -3.06 12.47 14.56
C ALA A 445 -3.22 11.47 13.40
N SER A 446 -2.78 10.22 13.61
CA SER A 446 -2.93 9.12 12.63
C SER A 446 -4.41 8.81 12.36
N LYS A 447 -5.26 8.73 13.40
CA LYS A 447 -6.70 8.48 13.23
C LYS A 447 -7.42 9.60 12.50
N LEU A 448 -7.02 10.85 12.72
CA LEU A 448 -7.51 11.99 11.94
C LEU A 448 -7.03 11.98 10.48
N LYS A 449 -5.80 11.53 10.21
CA LYS A 449 -5.32 11.27 8.84
C LYS A 449 -6.18 10.22 8.16
N GLU A 450 -6.43 9.09 8.82
CA GLU A 450 -7.32 8.04 8.31
C GLU A 450 -8.76 8.53 8.09
N ALA A 451 -9.32 9.34 9.00
CA ALA A 451 -10.68 9.90 8.86
C ALA A 451 -10.81 10.82 7.64
N ARG A 452 -9.83 11.71 7.40
CA ARG A 452 -9.79 12.57 6.20
C ARG A 452 -9.69 11.77 4.90
N VAL A 453 -8.89 10.71 4.89
CA VAL A 453 -8.76 9.82 3.72
C VAL A 453 -10.09 9.08 3.49
N ALA A 454 -10.74 8.54 4.52
CA ALA A 454 -12.06 7.90 4.39
C ALA A 454 -13.15 8.89 3.91
N ALA A 455 -13.16 10.11 4.43
CA ALA A 455 -14.06 11.20 3.99
C ALA A 455 -13.83 11.61 2.52
N PHE A 456 -12.58 11.60 2.06
CA PHE A 456 -12.26 11.81 0.65
C PHE A 456 -12.71 10.64 -0.23
N THR A 457 -12.51 9.39 0.22
CA THR A 457 -13.03 8.19 -0.44
C THR A 457 -14.55 8.26 -0.59
N LEU A 458 -15.26 8.64 0.47
CA LEU A 458 -16.72 8.77 0.48
C LEU A 458 -17.20 9.84 -0.52
N LYS A 459 -16.57 11.03 -0.55
CA LYS A 459 -16.86 12.08 -1.54
C LYS A 459 -16.75 11.53 -2.97
N PHE A 460 -15.66 10.83 -3.30
CA PHE A 460 -15.48 10.25 -4.63
C PHE A 460 -16.49 9.15 -4.95
N ILE A 461 -16.70 8.20 -4.05
CA ILE A 461 -17.64 7.08 -4.25
C ILE A 461 -19.09 7.58 -4.41
N ARG A 462 -19.50 8.61 -3.66
CA ARG A 462 -20.81 9.25 -3.86
C ARG A 462 -20.90 9.97 -5.21
N THR A 463 -19.84 10.63 -5.68
CA THR A 463 -19.82 11.19 -7.05
C THR A 463 -20.00 10.09 -8.11
N LEU A 464 -19.35 8.93 -7.94
CA LEU A 464 -19.56 7.76 -8.84
C LEU A 464 -21.00 7.26 -8.81
N HIS A 465 -21.60 7.15 -7.62
CA HIS A 465 -23.01 6.78 -7.46
C HIS A 465 -23.94 7.75 -8.22
N MET A 466 -23.76 9.06 -8.05
CA MET A 466 -24.57 10.05 -8.76
C MET A 466 -24.40 9.95 -10.29
N LYS A 467 -23.19 9.65 -10.77
CA LYS A 467 -22.91 9.49 -12.21
C LYS A 467 -23.62 8.27 -12.80
N LEU A 468 -23.62 7.14 -12.08
CA LEU A 468 -24.37 5.95 -12.48
C LEU A 468 -25.88 6.22 -12.43
N LEU A 469 -26.37 6.88 -11.39
CA LEU A 469 -27.79 7.21 -11.21
C LEU A 469 -28.34 8.11 -12.33
N LEU A 470 -27.60 9.16 -12.73
CA LEU A 470 -28.00 10.01 -13.86
C LEU A 470 -27.88 9.32 -15.23
N ALA A 471 -27.09 8.24 -15.34
CA ALA A 471 -26.94 7.47 -16.55
C ALA A 471 -27.96 6.33 -16.70
N SER A 472 -28.73 6.00 -15.65
CA SER A 472 -29.70 4.90 -15.64
C SER A 472 -30.76 5.03 -16.74
N ASP A 473 -31.19 3.87 -17.24
CA ASP A 473 -32.31 3.72 -18.16
C ASP A 473 -33.31 2.70 -17.56
N PRO A 474 -34.54 3.10 -17.18
CA PRO A 474 -35.10 4.43 -17.29
C PRO A 474 -34.40 5.49 -16.40
N PRO A 475 -34.52 6.79 -16.73
CA PRO A 475 -34.01 7.87 -15.89
C PRO A 475 -34.58 7.82 -14.46
N PRO A 476 -33.82 8.25 -13.44
CA PRO A 476 -34.25 8.22 -12.05
C PRO A 476 -35.47 9.12 -11.82
N SER A 477 -36.39 8.70 -10.96
CA SER A 477 -37.55 9.50 -10.59
C SER A 477 -37.16 10.76 -9.81
N VAL A 478 -38.04 11.76 -9.76
CA VAL A 478 -37.81 13.01 -9.01
C VAL A 478 -37.56 12.70 -7.52
N SER A 479 -38.39 11.83 -6.93
CA SER A 479 -38.20 11.32 -5.56
C SER A 479 -36.84 10.63 -5.37
N GLN A 480 -36.44 9.71 -6.27
CA GLN A 480 -35.12 9.05 -6.21
C GLN A 480 -33.97 10.06 -6.27
N MET A 481 -34.08 11.08 -7.13
CA MET A 481 -33.09 12.14 -7.23
C MET A 481 -33.03 13.01 -5.98
N ARG A 482 -34.18 13.37 -5.38
CA ARG A 482 -34.26 14.10 -4.10
C ARG A 482 -33.59 13.33 -2.97
N HIS A 483 -33.90 12.03 -2.82
CA HIS A 483 -33.23 11.17 -1.85
C HIS A 483 -31.72 11.11 -2.07
N ALA A 484 -31.26 10.90 -3.30
CA ALA A 484 -29.83 10.83 -3.62
C ALA A 484 -29.09 12.17 -3.38
N LEU A 485 -29.73 13.30 -3.63
CA LEU A 485 -29.22 14.64 -3.32
C LEU A 485 -29.13 14.91 -1.82
N ARG A 486 -30.15 14.50 -1.06
CA ARG A 486 -30.17 14.57 0.41
C ARG A 486 -29.07 13.72 1.02
N ASP A 487 -28.86 12.51 0.51
CA ASP A 487 -27.80 11.61 0.92
C ASP A 487 -26.39 12.11 0.58
N ARG A 488 -26.25 12.81 -0.56
CA ARG A 488 -25.03 13.51 -0.95
C ARG A 488 -24.71 14.67 -0.01
N LEU A 489 -25.73 15.42 0.46
CA LEU A 489 -25.52 16.50 1.42
C LEU A 489 -24.99 15.97 2.76
N ASP A 490 -25.56 14.87 3.27
CA ASP A 490 -25.04 14.18 4.47
C ASP A 490 -23.55 13.80 4.30
N ASP A 491 -23.17 13.25 3.14
CA ASP A 491 -21.77 12.86 2.86
C ASP A 491 -20.82 14.06 2.74
N TRP A 492 -21.29 15.18 2.20
CA TRP A 492 -20.52 16.44 2.12
C TRP A 492 -20.38 17.12 3.48
N ILE A 493 -21.42 17.12 4.30
CA ILE A 493 -21.39 17.58 5.70
C ILE A 493 -20.37 16.75 6.48
N LEU A 494 -20.44 15.42 6.39
CA LEU A 494 -19.52 14.50 7.04
C LEU A 494 -18.07 14.69 6.57
N HIS A 495 -17.87 15.03 5.29
CA HIS A 495 -16.56 15.40 4.75
C HIS A 495 -15.99 16.65 5.44
N GLU A 496 -16.72 17.76 5.46
CA GLU A 496 -16.24 19.00 6.09
C GLU A 496 -16.02 18.82 7.60
N GLN A 497 -16.87 18.04 8.29
CA GLN A 497 -16.71 17.68 9.70
C GLN A 497 -15.40 16.93 9.98
N ALA A 498 -15.08 15.90 9.20
CA ALA A 498 -13.83 15.14 9.33
C ALA A 498 -12.58 16.01 9.10
N TRP A 499 -12.66 16.98 8.17
CA TRP A 499 -11.59 17.95 7.95
C TRP A 499 -11.46 18.98 9.07
N ASN A 500 -12.59 19.44 9.63
CA ASN A 500 -12.64 20.37 10.76
C ASN A 500 -12.11 19.76 12.06
N ALA A 501 -12.53 18.56 12.45
CA ALA A 501 -12.06 17.90 13.68
C ALA A 501 -10.52 17.85 13.77
N ALA A 502 -9.87 17.66 12.63
CA ALA A 502 -8.43 17.61 12.51
C ALA A 502 -7.75 19.01 12.52
N ASP A 503 -8.32 20.02 11.85
CA ASP A 503 -7.78 21.38 11.89
C ASP A 503 -8.02 22.05 13.26
N GLU A 504 -9.16 21.77 13.92
CA GLU A 504 -9.41 22.15 15.31
C GLU A 504 -8.40 21.53 16.27
N LYS A 505 -8.06 20.24 16.10
CA LYS A 505 -7.03 19.62 16.94
C LYS A 505 -5.66 20.25 16.68
N ALA A 506 -5.32 20.57 15.43
CA ALA A 506 -4.12 21.33 15.12
C ALA A 506 -4.10 22.70 15.82
N ILE A 507 -5.22 23.43 15.81
CA ILE A 507 -5.40 24.69 16.55
C ILE A 507 -5.20 24.49 18.06
N LYS A 508 -5.79 23.44 18.66
CA LYS A 508 -5.68 23.11 20.09
C LYS A 508 -4.23 22.77 20.52
N HIS A 509 -3.40 22.27 19.61
CA HIS A 509 -1.97 21.97 19.86
C HIS A 509 -0.99 23.10 19.48
N LEU A 510 -1.43 24.20 18.86
CA LEU A 510 -0.55 25.33 18.59
C LEU A 510 -0.15 26.06 19.90
N ARG A 511 1.16 26.26 20.09
CA ARG A 511 1.69 27.02 21.23
C ARG A 511 1.20 28.49 21.18
N PRO A 512 1.06 29.19 22.32
CA PRO A 512 0.55 30.58 22.38
C PRO A 512 1.25 31.59 21.45
N GLY A 513 2.54 31.39 21.12
CA GLY A 513 3.29 32.25 20.19
C GLY A 513 2.85 32.18 18.72
N PHE A 514 1.95 31.28 18.32
CA PHE A 514 1.53 31.07 16.93
C PHE A 514 0.17 31.69 16.58
N ALA A 515 -0.18 32.84 17.19
CA ALA A 515 -1.47 33.51 16.99
C ALA A 515 -1.85 33.73 15.52
N ALA A 516 -0.90 34.14 14.66
CA ALA A 516 -1.15 34.31 13.23
C ALA A 516 -1.54 33.00 12.52
N LYS A 517 -0.83 31.89 12.81
CA LYS A 517 -1.15 30.56 12.26
C LYS A 517 -2.47 30.02 12.81
N LYS A 518 -2.77 30.28 14.09
CA LYS A 518 -4.05 29.93 14.71
C LYS A 518 -5.22 30.65 14.03
N ASN A 519 -5.15 31.97 13.87
CA ASN A 519 -6.17 32.76 13.20
C ASN A 519 -6.33 32.36 11.72
N TRP A 520 -5.23 32.00 11.05
CA TRP A 520 -5.26 31.50 9.67
C TRP A 520 -5.96 30.13 9.57
N LEU A 521 -5.68 29.18 10.48
CA LEU A 521 -6.40 27.90 10.53
C LEU A 521 -7.89 28.09 10.87
N MET A 522 -8.22 29.02 11.78
CA MET A 522 -9.61 29.33 12.15
C MET A 522 -10.44 29.75 10.94
N LYS A 523 -9.90 30.56 10.02
CA LYS A 523 -10.61 30.92 8.77
C LYS A 523 -11.09 29.71 7.95
N PHE A 524 -10.31 28.63 7.89
CA PHE A 524 -10.74 27.40 7.20
C PHE A 524 -11.82 26.66 7.99
N VAL A 525 -11.70 26.60 9.32
CA VAL A 525 -12.70 26.00 10.19
C VAL A 525 -14.04 26.74 10.12
N ASP A 526 -14.00 28.07 10.14
CA ASP A 526 -15.17 28.94 10.01
C ASP A 526 -15.83 28.80 8.63
N ALA A 527 -15.06 28.75 7.54
CA ALA A 527 -15.58 28.52 6.19
C ALA A 527 -16.26 27.15 6.06
N ARG A 528 -15.66 26.09 6.62
CA ARG A 528 -16.28 24.75 6.66
C ARG A 528 -17.53 24.71 7.53
N ASN A 529 -17.52 25.38 8.68
CA ASN A 529 -18.71 25.49 9.53
C ASN A 529 -19.86 26.23 8.82
N GLN A 530 -19.56 27.27 8.04
CA GLN A 530 -20.56 27.94 7.21
C GLN A 530 -21.11 27.02 6.10
N ASN A 531 -20.25 26.24 5.43
CA ASN A 531 -20.68 25.22 4.47
C ASN A 531 -21.62 24.19 5.13
N ILE A 532 -21.21 23.63 6.27
CA ILE A 532 -22.00 22.66 7.06
C ILE A 532 -23.37 23.22 7.40
N GLN A 533 -23.46 24.45 7.94
CA GLN A 533 -24.74 25.08 8.29
C GLN A 533 -25.63 25.32 7.06
N ASN A 534 -25.07 25.83 5.97
CA ASN A 534 -25.79 26.05 4.72
C ASN A 534 -26.35 24.74 4.15
N TRP A 535 -25.60 23.64 4.24
CA TRP A 535 -26.00 22.33 3.74
C TRP A 535 -26.99 21.61 4.65
N TRP A 536 -26.92 21.81 5.98
CA TRP A 536 -27.99 21.37 6.89
C TRP A 536 -29.32 22.03 6.54
N THR A 537 -29.37 23.36 6.40
CA THR A 537 -30.60 24.06 6.01
C THR A 537 -31.17 23.55 4.68
N LEU A 538 -30.32 23.29 3.69
CA LEU A 538 -30.74 22.76 2.39
C LEU A 538 -31.20 21.29 2.45
N ARG A 539 -30.59 20.49 3.33
CA ARG A 539 -30.97 19.10 3.58
C ARG A 539 -32.31 19.03 4.31
N ASP A 540 -32.55 19.89 5.30
CA ASP A 540 -33.82 19.99 6.02
C ASP A 540 -34.97 20.39 5.06
N GLN A 541 -34.70 21.33 4.13
CA GLN A 541 -35.64 21.68 3.07
C GLN A 541 -35.96 20.48 2.15
N LEU A 542 -34.96 19.65 1.80
CA LEU A 542 -35.19 18.42 1.02
C LEU A 542 -35.96 17.36 1.80
N ASP A 543 -35.65 17.16 3.08
CA ASP A 543 -36.38 16.26 3.98
C ASP A 543 -37.85 16.72 4.17
N GLU A 544 -38.16 18.01 4.01
CA GLU A 544 -39.54 18.54 3.94
C GLU A 544 -40.20 18.26 2.58
N ALA A 545 -39.54 18.62 1.47
CA ALA A 545 -40.10 18.43 0.12
C ALA A 545 -40.38 16.94 -0.20
N ILE A 546 -39.55 16.02 0.30
CA ILE A 546 -39.77 14.57 0.23
C ILE A 546 -41.02 14.16 1.02
N ARG A 547 -41.29 14.81 2.16
CA ARG A 547 -42.47 14.55 3.01
C ARG A 547 -43.75 15.07 2.37
N GLU A 548 -43.72 16.25 1.77
CA GLU A 548 -44.85 16.81 1.01
C GLU A 548 -45.19 15.95 -0.23
N GLU A 549 -44.18 15.42 -0.93
CA GLU A 549 -44.36 14.46 -2.03
C GLU A 549 -45.00 13.15 -1.52
N ALA A 550 -44.55 12.62 -0.38
CA ALA A 550 -45.15 11.43 0.23
C ALA A 550 -46.60 11.65 0.70
N LEU A 551 -46.95 12.83 1.23
CA LEU A 551 -48.31 13.16 1.66
C LEU A 551 -49.26 13.38 0.49
N SER A 552 -48.80 14.00 -0.60
CA SER A 552 -49.63 14.25 -1.79
C SER A 552 -49.87 13.00 -2.63
N GLY A 553 -48.94 12.04 -2.64
CA GLY A 553 -49.07 10.77 -3.38
C GLY A 553 -50.20 9.85 -2.89
N VAL A 554 -50.65 9.99 -1.63
CA VAL A 554 -51.66 9.09 -1.02
C VAL A 554 -53.10 9.40 -1.50
N GLY A 555 -53.33 10.50 -2.21
CA GLY A 555 -54.67 10.92 -2.66
C GLY A 555 -55.07 10.58 -4.11
N GLY A 556 -54.23 9.89 -4.88
CA GLY A 556 -54.32 9.88 -6.36
C GLY A 556 -55.04 8.69 -7.02
N GLU A 557 -55.04 7.49 -6.41
CA GLU A 557 -55.57 6.27 -7.05
C GLU A 557 -56.97 5.93 -6.52
N GLY A 558 -58.00 6.59 -7.07
CA GLY A 558 -59.35 6.47 -6.50
C GLY A 558 -60.53 6.97 -7.31
N ASN A 559 -60.45 7.02 -8.65
CA ASN A 559 -61.65 7.02 -9.52
C ASN A 559 -61.28 6.88 -11.01
N ASP A 560 -61.37 5.66 -11.54
CA ASP A 560 -61.89 5.46 -12.90
C ASP A 560 -62.84 4.24 -12.90
N SER A 561 -63.90 4.31 -13.70
CA SER A 561 -65.13 3.52 -13.52
C SER A 561 -65.36 2.52 -14.67
N GLY A 562 -65.47 1.22 -14.35
CA GLY A 562 -65.33 0.14 -15.36
C GLY A 562 -66.29 -1.06 -15.30
N ASN A 563 -67.55 -0.87 -14.89
CA ASN A 563 -68.75 -1.65 -15.26
C ASN A 563 -68.70 -3.20 -15.42
N GLY A 564 -69.47 -3.91 -14.58
CA GLY A 564 -69.91 -5.31 -14.75
C GLY A 564 -69.23 -6.32 -13.82
N GLY A 565 -69.92 -7.27 -13.18
CA GLY A 565 -71.36 -7.49 -13.10
C GLY A 565 -71.71 -8.90 -12.56
N GLY A 566 -72.36 -8.97 -11.39
CA GLY A 566 -73.08 -10.16 -10.92
C GLY A 566 -72.44 -11.01 -9.79
N GLY A 567 -73.18 -11.14 -8.68
CA GLY A 567 -73.42 -12.49 -8.11
C GLY A 567 -72.93 -12.86 -6.71
N GLY A 568 -73.52 -12.28 -5.64
CA GLY A 568 -73.65 -12.90 -4.31
C GLY A 568 -72.39 -13.04 -3.43
N GLY A 569 -72.49 -13.06 -2.08
CA GLY A 569 -73.65 -12.84 -1.23
C GLY A 569 -73.36 -13.13 0.26
N GLY A 570 -73.94 -12.34 1.18
CA GLY A 570 -73.82 -12.50 2.64
C GLY A 570 -72.53 -11.94 3.27
N GLY A 571 -72.54 -11.30 4.45
CA GLY A 571 -73.66 -10.91 5.32
C GLY A 571 -73.16 -10.46 6.72
N GLY A 572 -73.82 -9.48 7.35
CA GLY A 572 -73.44 -8.84 8.64
C GLY A 572 -72.62 -7.55 8.44
N GLU A 573 -73.09 -6.32 8.72
CA GLU A 573 -73.66 -5.75 9.98
C GLU A 573 -72.69 -5.87 11.16
N ALA A 574 -72.44 -4.88 12.05
CA ALA A 574 -72.79 -3.45 12.22
C ALA A 574 -71.85 -2.86 13.33
N GLN A 575 -71.64 -1.56 13.60
CA GLN A 575 -72.11 -0.27 13.09
C GLN A 575 -71.00 0.80 13.41
N GLU A 576 -70.74 1.79 12.56
CA GLU A 576 -71.08 3.23 12.78
C GLU A 576 -70.52 3.90 14.06
N GLN A 577 -69.54 4.82 13.93
CA GLN A 577 -69.74 6.28 14.10
C GLN A 577 -68.41 7.06 13.93
N ALA A 578 -68.49 8.20 13.25
CA ALA A 578 -67.35 9.09 13.02
C ALA A 578 -67.27 10.20 14.09
N LYS A 579 -66.05 10.58 14.50
CA LYS A 579 -65.81 11.94 14.98
C LYS A 579 -64.36 12.39 14.82
N THR A 580 -64.19 13.52 14.16
CA THR A 580 -62.95 14.31 14.10
C THR A 580 -62.64 14.92 15.46
N GLY A 581 -61.34 15.05 15.76
CA GLY A 581 -60.84 15.76 16.95
C GLY A 581 -59.36 16.08 16.81
N GLU A 582 -59.03 17.37 16.81
CA GLU A 582 -57.65 17.86 16.85
C GLU A 582 -57.01 17.58 18.21
N THR A 583 -55.69 17.32 18.26
CA THR A 583 -54.93 17.48 19.50
C THR A 583 -53.50 17.94 19.23
N GLN A 584 -53.16 19.13 19.76
CA GLN A 584 -51.78 19.61 19.91
C GLN A 584 -51.08 18.91 21.10
N PRO A 585 -49.73 18.96 21.18
CA PRO A 585 -48.95 18.01 21.98
C PRO A 585 -48.82 18.40 23.47
N ALA A 586 -48.66 17.41 24.34
CA ALA A 586 -48.36 17.62 25.75
C ALA A 586 -47.36 16.59 26.34
N LYS A 587 -46.12 17.08 26.52
CA LYS A 587 -45.19 16.86 27.65
C LYS A 587 -44.72 15.44 28.01
N ASP A 588 -43.40 15.33 28.06
CA ASP A 588 -42.62 14.25 28.67
C ASP A 588 -42.89 14.06 30.17
N GLN A 589 -42.86 12.80 30.64
CA GLN A 589 -42.04 12.36 31.78
C GLN A 589 -41.85 10.82 31.76
N PRO A 590 -40.77 10.28 32.35
CA PRO A 590 -40.28 8.94 32.03
C PRO A 590 -40.93 7.81 32.85
N ALA A 591 -41.12 6.66 32.21
CA ALA A 591 -41.46 5.41 32.87
C ALA A 591 -40.19 4.67 33.37
N LYS A 592 -40.36 3.86 34.43
CA LYS A 592 -39.27 3.13 35.11
C LYS A 592 -39.00 1.78 34.45
N ASP A 593 -37.73 1.40 34.38
CA ASP A 593 -37.31 0.05 34.01
C ASP A 593 -37.69 -0.99 35.07
N GLN A 594 -38.15 -2.16 34.61
CA GLN A 594 -38.04 -3.43 35.32
C GLN A 594 -37.52 -4.50 34.33
N PRO A 595 -36.60 -5.39 34.74
CA PRO A 595 -36.05 -6.40 33.87
C PRO A 595 -37.03 -7.57 33.64
N VAL A 596 -36.99 -8.14 32.45
CA VAL A 596 -37.71 -9.37 32.08
C VAL A 596 -36.72 -10.55 32.11
N ASP A 597 -37.07 -11.61 32.83
CA ASP A 597 -36.33 -12.88 32.80
C ASP A 597 -36.51 -13.58 31.44
N ASN A 598 -35.39 -13.93 30.79
CA ASN A 598 -35.39 -14.77 29.59
C ASN A 598 -34.91 -16.19 29.96
N GLN A 599 -35.79 -17.18 29.79
CA GLN A 599 -35.37 -18.59 29.70
C GLN A 599 -34.98 -18.93 28.25
N PRO A 600 -33.98 -19.82 28.04
CA PRO A 600 -33.60 -20.27 26.70
C PRO A 600 -34.58 -21.32 26.16
N VAL A 601 -34.77 -21.30 24.84
CA VAL A 601 -35.50 -22.35 24.10
C VAL A 601 -34.47 -23.26 23.42
N ASP A 602 -34.53 -24.56 23.70
CA ASP A 602 -33.73 -25.57 23.01
C ASP A 602 -34.19 -25.75 21.55
N ASN A 603 -33.25 -25.66 20.61
CA ASN A 603 -33.46 -26.04 19.22
C ASN A 603 -32.58 -27.26 18.89
N GLN A 604 -33.20 -28.42 18.68
CA GLN A 604 -32.54 -29.58 18.09
C GLN A 604 -32.40 -29.41 16.56
N PRO A 605 -31.28 -29.82 15.95
CA PRO A 605 -31.14 -29.87 14.50
C PRO A 605 -31.82 -31.12 13.92
N ALA A 606 -32.40 -30.99 12.73
CA ALA A 606 -32.96 -32.12 11.98
C ALA A 606 -31.89 -32.81 11.12
N ASP A 607 -31.88 -34.14 11.14
CA ASP A 607 -31.07 -34.96 10.23
C ASP A 607 -31.52 -34.81 8.78
N ASN A 608 -30.54 -34.66 7.87
CA ASN A 608 -30.74 -34.82 6.42
C ASN A 608 -29.77 -35.88 5.90
N GLN A 609 -30.30 -37.06 5.56
CA GLN A 609 -29.55 -38.09 4.82
C GLN A 609 -29.55 -37.77 3.32
N PRO A 610 -28.42 -37.96 2.60
CA PRO A 610 -28.42 -37.93 1.14
C PRO A 610 -28.94 -39.26 0.57
N ALA A 611 -29.68 -39.20 -0.53
CA ALA A 611 -30.14 -40.37 -1.26
C ALA A 611 -29.14 -40.79 -2.35
N ASP A 612 -28.75 -42.06 -2.35
CA ASP A 612 -27.96 -42.67 -3.43
C ASP A 612 -28.77 -42.79 -4.73
N ASN A 613 -28.11 -42.59 -5.87
CA ASN A 613 -28.59 -43.01 -7.19
C ASN A 613 -27.40 -43.51 -8.05
N PRO A 614 -27.41 -44.75 -8.54
CA PRO A 614 -26.33 -45.30 -9.36
C PRO A 614 -26.47 -44.92 -10.85
N PRO A 615 -25.36 -44.83 -11.62
CA PRO A 615 -25.41 -44.64 -13.06
C PRO A 615 -25.57 -45.97 -13.81
N ALA A 616 -26.27 -45.94 -14.95
CA ALA A 616 -26.30 -47.02 -15.95
C ALA A 616 -25.70 -46.54 -17.30
N PRO A 617 -25.18 -47.43 -18.18
CA PRO A 617 -24.23 -47.04 -19.24
C PRO A 617 -24.74 -47.20 -20.68
N GLY A 618 -23.99 -46.63 -21.65
CA GLY A 618 -24.11 -46.85 -23.11
C GLY A 618 -25.00 -45.82 -23.81
N GLU A 619 -24.72 -45.33 -25.03
CA GLU A 619 -24.11 -45.98 -26.20
C GLU A 619 -23.33 -45.02 -27.12
N GLU A 620 -22.61 -45.59 -28.10
CA GLU A 620 -21.88 -44.88 -29.15
C GLU A 620 -22.81 -44.42 -30.30
N THR A 621 -22.47 -43.34 -30.99
CA THR A 621 -22.80 -43.24 -32.43
C THR A 621 -21.82 -42.33 -33.19
N LYS A 622 -21.53 -42.69 -34.44
CA LYS A 622 -20.47 -42.09 -35.28
C LYS A 622 -21.00 -41.02 -36.23
N GLN A 623 -20.12 -40.05 -36.51
CA GLN A 623 -19.92 -39.34 -37.78
C GLN A 623 -21.11 -38.60 -38.44
N ALA A 624 -20.97 -37.28 -38.52
CA ALA A 624 -21.18 -36.54 -39.76
C ALA A 624 -20.10 -35.44 -39.87
N GLU A 625 -19.44 -35.37 -41.02
CA GLU A 625 -18.30 -34.49 -41.29
C GLU A 625 -18.79 -33.33 -42.16
N GLU A 626 -18.74 -32.09 -41.65
CA GLU A 626 -19.09 -30.90 -42.43
C GLU A 626 -18.02 -29.81 -42.28
N THR A 627 -17.31 -29.55 -43.38
CA THR A 627 -16.25 -28.57 -43.49
C THR A 627 -16.72 -27.15 -43.20
N LYS A 628 -16.19 -26.55 -42.13
CA LYS A 628 -16.21 -25.09 -41.92
C LYS A 628 -14.79 -24.54 -41.80
N GLU A 629 -14.60 -23.39 -42.43
CA GLU A 629 -13.31 -22.70 -42.61
C GLU A 629 -12.56 -22.47 -41.30
N PRO A 630 -11.22 -22.37 -41.32
CA PRO A 630 -10.44 -22.09 -40.13
C PRO A 630 -10.75 -20.67 -39.61
N LYS A 631 -11.61 -20.60 -38.60
CA LYS A 631 -11.75 -19.41 -37.75
C LYS A 631 -10.36 -19.06 -37.22
N ARG A 632 -9.76 -18.00 -37.76
CA ARG A 632 -8.55 -17.39 -37.19
C ARG A 632 -8.84 -17.10 -35.72
N ALA A 633 -8.09 -17.74 -34.83
CA ALA A 633 -8.15 -17.40 -33.42
C ALA A 633 -7.85 -15.90 -33.27
N PRO A 634 -8.58 -15.17 -32.40
CA PRO A 634 -8.22 -13.80 -32.09
C PRO A 634 -6.78 -13.79 -31.57
N LEU A 635 -5.90 -13.03 -32.24
CA LEU A 635 -4.55 -12.78 -31.76
C LEU A 635 -4.68 -11.93 -30.49
N TYR A 636 -4.76 -12.61 -29.34
CA TYR A 636 -4.53 -11.98 -28.05
C TYR A 636 -3.06 -11.57 -28.02
N TRP A 637 -2.80 -10.30 -28.36
CA TRP A 637 -1.58 -9.63 -27.97
C TRP A 637 -1.58 -9.53 -26.44
N LEU A 638 -1.10 -10.59 -25.81
CA LEU A 638 -0.61 -10.53 -24.44
C LEU A 638 0.55 -9.53 -24.45
N GLU A 639 0.30 -8.32 -23.95
CA GLU A 639 1.39 -7.43 -23.57
C GLU A 639 2.36 -8.22 -22.68
N PRO A 640 3.67 -8.20 -22.95
CA PRO A 640 4.64 -8.81 -22.04
C PRO A 640 4.40 -8.26 -20.63
N ARG A 641 4.15 -9.16 -19.66
CA ARG A 641 3.91 -8.76 -18.27
C ARG A 641 5.00 -7.76 -17.85
N LYS A 642 4.59 -6.53 -17.54
CA LYS A 642 5.47 -5.53 -16.94
C LYS A 642 6.13 -6.16 -15.70
N ALA A 643 7.42 -5.94 -15.54
CA ALA A 643 8.15 -6.35 -14.33
C ALA A 643 7.42 -5.79 -13.08
N PRO A 644 7.42 -6.51 -11.93
CA PRO A 644 6.77 -6.03 -10.73
C PRO A 644 7.27 -4.63 -10.39
N THR A 645 6.34 -3.71 -10.12
CA THR A 645 6.61 -2.28 -9.87
C THR A 645 7.48 -2.11 -8.63
N THR A 646 8.78 -1.90 -8.85
CA THR A 646 9.72 -1.47 -7.82
C THR A 646 9.49 0.01 -7.47
N VAL A 647 9.89 0.42 -6.27
CA VAL A 647 9.65 1.78 -5.74
C VAL A 647 10.35 2.89 -6.55
N TYR A 648 11.33 2.54 -7.39
CA TYR A 648 12.08 3.45 -8.26
C TYR A 648 11.61 3.47 -9.71
N PHE A 649 10.35 3.08 -9.95
CA PHE A 649 9.71 3.16 -11.25
C PHE A 649 9.59 4.61 -11.72
N ASP A 650 10.22 4.94 -12.85
CA ASP A 650 10.11 6.29 -13.42
C ASP A 650 8.77 6.44 -14.16
N GLU A 651 7.76 6.97 -13.45
CA GLU A 651 6.45 7.27 -14.03
C GLU A 651 6.55 8.30 -15.18
N ARG A 652 7.57 9.18 -15.23
CA ARG A 652 7.78 10.08 -16.37
C ARG A 652 8.27 9.31 -17.59
N GLU A 653 9.27 8.46 -17.44
CA GLU A 653 9.82 7.68 -18.56
C GLU A 653 8.85 6.60 -19.06
N GLU A 654 8.04 5.97 -18.19
CA GLU A 654 6.91 5.17 -18.68
C GLU A 654 5.86 6.04 -19.38
N ALA A 655 5.49 7.21 -18.83
CA ALA A 655 4.57 8.12 -19.51
C ALA A 655 5.09 8.52 -20.90
N ARG A 656 6.38 8.86 -21.04
CA ARG A 656 7.02 9.13 -22.35
C ARG A 656 6.92 7.93 -23.29
N ARG A 657 7.15 6.70 -22.80
CA ARG A 657 7.01 5.49 -23.63
C ARG A 657 5.56 5.20 -24.01
N GLU A 658 4.61 5.38 -23.10
CA GLU A 658 3.18 5.19 -23.36
C GLU A 658 2.66 6.27 -24.31
N GLU A 659 3.11 7.51 -24.17
CA GLU A 659 2.77 8.65 -25.03
C GLU A 659 3.34 8.48 -26.45
N ARG A 660 4.62 8.10 -26.59
CA ARG A 660 5.20 7.70 -27.89
C ARG A 660 4.47 6.47 -28.50
N ALA A 661 4.04 5.51 -27.68
CA ALA A 661 3.29 4.35 -28.16
C ALA A 661 1.86 4.73 -28.62
N ARG A 662 1.16 5.60 -27.88
CA ARG A 662 -0.13 6.16 -28.26
C ARG A 662 -0.02 7.02 -29.52
N ALA A 663 0.99 7.87 -29.64
CA ALA A 663 1.26 8.67 -30.83
C ALA A 663 1.47 7.80 -32.08
N ARG A 664 2.30 6.75 -31.99
CA ARG A 664 2.51 5.77 -33.09
C ARG A 664 1.28 4.92 -33.39
N ALA A 665 0.43 4.62 -32.39
CA ALA A 665 -0.83 3.95 -32.61
C ALA A 665 -1.84 4.87 -33.32
N MET A 666 -1.85 6.15 -32.98
CA MET A 666 -2.68 7.18 -33.61
C MET A 666 -2.24 7.48 -35.05
N GLU A 667 -0.93 7.55 -35.30
CA GLU A 667 -0.34 7.65 -36.65
C GLU A 667 -0.77 6.48 -37.55
N ARG A 668 -0.75 5.25 -37.04
CA ARG A 668 -1.22 4.05 -37.76
C ARG A 668 -2.71 4.06 -38.08
N LEU A 669 -3.51 4.82 -37.32
CA LEU A 669 -4.97 4.93 -37.48
C LEU A 669 -5.39 6.10 -38.36
N LEU A 670 -4.69 7.24 -38.28
CA LEU A 670 -5.09 8.51 -38.89
C LEU A 670 -4.14 8.99 -40.00
N GLY A 671 -2.98 8.36 -40.16
CA GLY A 671 -1.89 8.83 -41.00
C GLY A 671 -0.90 9.75 -40.25
N PRO A 672 0.20 10.16 -40.91
CA PRO A 672 1.15 11.11 -40.33
C PRO A 672 0.50 12.48 -40.11
N PRO A 673 0.93 13.24 -39.08
CA PRO A 673 0.39 14.57 -38.80
C PRO A 673 0.69 15.57 -39.92
N SER A 674 -0.09 16.65 -39.99
CA SER A 674 0.03 17.64 -41.07
C SER A 674 1.37 18.38 -41.01
N PRO A 675 1.99 18.79 -42.14
CA PRO A 675 3.22 19.57 -42.11
C PRO A 675 3.05 20.89 -41.34
N GLY A 676 3.65 20.98 -40.15
CA GLY A 676 3.49 22.07 -39.19
C GLY A 676 2.94 21.62 -37.83
N GLU A 677 2.17 20.54 -37.79
CA GLU A 677 1.84 19.78 -36.58
C GLU A 677 3.01 18.85 -36.23
N SER A 678 4.22 19.43 -36.12
CA SER A 678 5.35 18.71 -35.53
C SER A 678 4.98 18.33 -34.09
N TYR A 679 5.29 17.10 -33.69
CA TYR A 679 5.22 16.70 -32.28
C TYR A 679 6.16 17.59 -31.48
N LEU A 680 5.63 18.66 -30.87
CA LEU A 680 6.37 19.53 -29.95
C LEU A 680 7.01 18.70 -28.83
N ASP A 681 6.35 17.60 -28.47
CA ASP A 681 6.84 16.62 -27.53
C ASP A 681 7.96 15.72 -28.08
N GLU A 682 8.05 15.39 -29.37
CA GLU A 682 9.22 14.62 -29.87
C GLU A 682 10.51 15.45 -29.85
N GLU A 683 10.47 16.74 -30.19
CA GLU A 683 11.68 17.58 -30.13
C GLU A 683 12.12 17.78 -28.67
N ARG A 684 11.16 18.01 -27.77
CA ARG A 684 11.38 18.01 -26.32
C ARG A 684 11.96 16.68 -25.83
N TYR A 685 11.35 15.55 -26.19
CA TYR A 685 11.84 14.22 -25.82
C TYR A 685 13.23 13.95 -26.39
N ARG A 686 13.55 14.42 -27.60
CA ARG A 686 14.88 14.27 -28.19
C ARG A 686 15.91 15.07 -27.39
N LEU A 687 15.57 16.29 -26.95
CA LEU A 687 16.42 17.09 -26.08
C LEU A 687 16.59 16.46 -24.69
N GLU A 688 15.52 15.90 -24.12
CA GLU A 688 15.59 15.16 -22.85
C GLU A 688 16.41 13.87 -23.00
N ASP A 689 16.23 13.08 -24.07
CA ASP A 689 16.99 11.85 -24.36
C ASP A 689 18.46 12.18 -24.69
N GLU A 690 18.75 13.27 -25.41
CA GLU A 690 20.12 13.78 -25.61
C GLU A 690 20.76 14.25 -24.30
N PHE A 691 19.99 14.86 -23.39
CA PHE A 691 20.46 15.28 -22.07
C PHE A 691 20.76 14.07 -21.19
N SER A 692 19.84 13.09 -21.12
CA SER A 692 20.06 11.80 -20.46
C SER A 692 21.24 11.04 -21.06
N ALA A 693 21.47 11.09 -22.37
CA ALA A 693 22.63 10.46 -23.03
C ALA A 693 23.94 11.22 -22.75
N LYS A 694 23.92 12.55 -22.66
CA LYS A 694 25.08 13.36 -22.24
C LYS A 694 25.44 13.09 -20.77
N LEU A 695 24.45 12.95 -19.88
CA LEU A 695 24.63 12.49 -18.51
C LEU A 695 25.02 10.99 -18.44
N ALA A 696 24.61 10.16 -19.40
CA ALA A 696 25.07 8.78 -19.54
C ALA A 696 26.57 8.74 -19.84
N ALA A 697 27.04 9.57 -20.76
CA ALA A 697 28.45 9.65 -21.15
C ALA A 697 29.36 10.39 -20.16
N ALA A 698 28.83 11.37 -19.40
CA ALA A 698 29.62 12.18 -18.47
C ALA A 698 30.04 11.43 -17.19
N PHE A 699 29.32 10.37 -16.81
CA PHE A 699 29.67 9.51 -15.70
C PHE A 699 29.97 8.11 -16.23
N PRO A 700 31.23 7.64 -16.17
CA PRO A 700 31.58 6.32 -16.67
C PRO A 700 30.79 5.26 -15.89
N ALA A 701 30.20 4.30 -16.61
CA ALA A 701 29.47 3.17 -16.02
C ALA A 701 30.34 2.29 -15.12
N HIS A 702 31.67 2.40 -15.24
CA HIS A 702 32.66 1.67 -14.49
C HIS A 702 33.47 2.66 -13.65
N GLY A 703 33.44 2.48 -12.32
CA GLY A 703 34.20 3.28 -11.37
C GLY A 703 33.53 3.31 -9.99
N GLY A 704 34.34 3.17 -8.95
CA GLY A 704 33.96 3.45 -7.56
C GLY A 704 34.44 4.82 -7.08
N PRO A 705 34.42 5.07 -5.76
CA PRO A 705 34.99 6.28 -5.17
C PRO A 705 36.51 6.38 -5.41
N PRO A 706 37.16 7.51 -5.02
CA PRO A 706 38.60 7.69 -5.21
C PRO A 706 39.41 6.51 -4.66
N ALA A 707 40.29 5.96 -5.50
CA ALA A 707 41.10 4.76 -5.20
C ALA A 707 40.30 3.51 -4.78
N HIS A 708 39.06 3.31 -5.23
CA HIS A 708 38.28 2.10 -4.93
C HIS A 708 38.94 0.77 -5.33
N GLU A 709 39.86 0.79 -6.31
CA GLU A 709 40.68 -0.35 -6.73
C GLU A 709 41.63 -0.83 -5.62
N THR A 710 42.06 0.05 -4.72
CA THR A 710 42.97 -0.28 -3.61
C THR A 710 42.24 -0.74 -2.34
N ILE A 711 40.91 -0.76 -2.33
CA ILE A 711 40.12 -1.33 -1.23
C ILE A 711 40.35 -2.86 -1.21
N PRO A 712 40.83 -3.43 -0.09
CA PRO A 712 41.06 -4.87 0.03
C PRO A 712 39.79 -5.70 -0.24
N ARG A 713 39.99 -6.95 -0.64
CA ARG A 713 38.91 -7.92 -0.95
C ARG A 713 39.22 -9.33 -0.45
N GLU A 714 40.17 -9.44 0.49
CA GLU A 714 40.72 -10.73 0.94
C GLU A 714 39.81 -11.39 1.98
N THR A 715 39.53 -10.70 3.08
CA THR A 715 38.69 -11.22 4.15
C THR A 715 37.20 -10.99 3.89
N VAL A 716 36.34 -11.70 4.63
CA VAL A 716 34.89 -11.48 4.62
C VAL A 716 34.53 -10.04 5.01
N TYR A 717 35.28 -9.45 5.96
CA TYR A 717 35.13 -8.05 6.35
C TYR A 717 35.47 -7.10 5.22
N ASP A 718 36.62 -7.28 4.55
CA ASP A 718 37.03 -6.42 3.44
C ASP A 718 36.00 -6.45 2.30
N LYS A 719 35.50 -7.66 1.99
CA LYS A 719 34.46 -7.88 0.99
C LYS A 719 33.15 -7.17 1.31
N ILE A 720 32.63 -7.26 2.54
CA ILE A 720 31.38 -6.56 2.90
C ILE A 720 31.58 -5.03 2.94
N ILE A 721 32.74 -4.55 3.40
CA ILE A 721 33.09 -3.11 3.34
C ILE A 721 33.14 -2.62 1.90
N TYR A 722 33.78 -3.37 0.99
CA TYR A 722 33.77 -3.05 -0.45
C TYR A 722 32.33 -2.96 -1.00
N MET A 723 31.46 -3.93 -0.69
CA MET A 723 30.06 -3.88 -1.11
C MET A 723 29.31 -2.65 -0.58
N PHE A 724 29.51 -2.28 0.69
CA PHE A 724 28.92 -1.07 1.27
C PHE A 724 29.42 0.19 0.57
N VAL A 725 30.74 0.35 0.43
CA VAL A 725 31.36 1.53 -0.19
C VAL A 725 30.89 1.69 -1.63
N MET A 726 30.88 0.62 -2.42
CA MET A 726 30.39 0.64 -3.80
C MET A 726 28.89 0.88 -3.89
N THR A 727 28.05 0.36 -2.97
CA THR A 727 26.61 0.64 -2.97
C THR A 727 26.33 2.10 -2.64
N HIS A 728 26.96 2.65 -1.61
CA HIS A 728 26.85 4.07 -1.26
C HIS A 728 27.31 4.97 -2.40
N TRP A 729 28.40 4.61 -3.10
CA TRP A 729 28.86 5.32 -4.29
C TRP A 729 27.87 5.22 -5.45
N ARG A 730 27.36 4.03 -5.77
CA ARG A 730 26.34 3.82 -6.83
C ARG A 730 25.08 4.66 -6.57
N TYR A 731 24.64 4.77 -5.31
CA TYR A 731 23.53 5.65 -4.93
C TYR A 731 23.87 7.14 -5.05
N PHE A 732 25.05 7.55 -4.55
CA PHE A 732 25.50 8.94 -4.64
C PHE A 732 25.62 9.40 -6.10
N ALA A 733 26.30 8.63 -6.93
CA ALA A 733 26.48 8.90 -8.35
C ALA A 733 25.15 8.83 -9.12
N GLY A 734 24.28 7.85 -8.82
CA GLY A 734 23.00 7.69 -9.50
C GLY A 734 21.98 8.80 -9.19
N ILE A 735 21.93 9.32 -7.97
CA ILE A 735 20.96 10.36 -7.57
C ILE A 735 21.49 11.78 -7.86
N ALA A 736 22.80 12.02 -7.87
CA ALA A 736 23.36 13.31 -8.30
C ALA A 736 23.11 13.64 -9.80
N ILE A 737 22.51 12.69 -10.53
CA ILE A 737 22.18 12.72 -11.96
C ILE A 737 20.67 12.97 -12.20
N ILE A 738 19.82 12.73 -11.20
CA ILE A 738 18.34 12.80 -11.25
C ILE A 738 17.86 14.17 -10.75
#